data_AF-A0A2N8S0T9-F1
#
_entry.id   AF-A0A2N8S0T9-F1
#
_cell.length_a   1.000
_cell.length_b   1.000
_cell.length_c   1.000
_cell.angle_alpha   90.00
_cell.angle_beta   90.00
_cell.angle_gamma   90.00
#
_symmetry.space_group_name_H-M   'P 1'
#
loop_
_entity.id
_entity.type
_entity.pdbx_description
1 polymer ?
#
loop_
_entity_poly.entity_id
_entity_poly.type
_entity_poly.pdbx_seq_one_letter_code
_entity_poly.pdbx_strand_id
1 'polypeptide(L)'
;MPAYKSAYLESALDSVLHQTYRPLEVVICDDCRGGEVREIVERFIERADFKVTYQHNPKRLNEINNLARCIELASGEYIKFLYDDDVLHPECVASLLELMQGDSSISLASSRRRRIGPSGERLPDIFATAFPFETDAMIDGEQLVSFLADHTVNFIGEPSSVMCRRADVLSMGNQLSTLNGVRIHWVGDLAIYAKLLRLGNLAMRCEALSDFRVSEEQFSQLGRDQPGIGEKGHENFRQMIRELGWYRTSEDSRFVRVAPITQLKARVFKPVNVLAALMRAIGLGTVPLRAWQGERWAKDVQRRLIDEHLTHSNGGPRIAVALLDAKADREAVERTLRSLESNNCYRNIDIQVVSSMAPSGLNGRAELFPLAGSTPMAVLNVVANSSQAEWILVAEAGVEFTSSGLLIAALDLLGAPESCLAVYADELMRLEEGGSGVALRPDFNLDLLLSFPAGLCKHWLLRREALVELGGFSAEYDEAFELDYQLRLVERYGLACIGHISEPLLTSDAFALRDSAQERAVIERHLHARGYEQAKVDSRLPGRYELDYGHAQLGSVSILIVVKDRLPQIQRCMETLLEHTDYANYEVLLLDHGNQSTPMREWLAGVEAMGVDQLRVLHFDSALSREVLCNQAAEQARGDFLLWLGDGAGVMGEGWLQQLLNHGQRSEVGAVGGKLLSADGNIRHAGLLLGLCGPVGRAFEGASFDDAGYMQRLQIDQNYSALSGECLMVHRELFQQLGGFDESPLLARWADVDLCLRLQQSGYLNVWTPRVQLLMDAPPDAATNAAEEDEFYRRWLPVLAHDPAYNTGFSLQVEQGFKLADPQLSWRPLQSWRPLPVVLGHYADREGCGHYRVIQPFNAMRDAGLIEGALTVGLLSPVELARYAPDVVLLQRQVGEEQLEQMRRVREFSSAFKIYELDDYLPNLPIKSIHRLHMPKDIVRTLRRALGYVDRFVVSTQPLAEAYAGLHDDIRVIENRLPASWWEGKQSERRVGLKPRVGWAGGVGHTGDLELIADVIKELADEVEWVFFGMCPDKLRPYVHEFHGGVSIHQYPSVLASMNLDLALAPLEQNLFNECKSNLRLLEYGACGFPVIASDVRCYRGDLPVMLVKNRFRDWVDAIRAHINDLDAASRAGDDLRNVVLSKWMLEGANLESWRKAWLP
;
A
#
# COMPACT_ATOMS: atom_id res chain seq x y z
N MET A 1 23.94 17.37 26.99
CA MET A 1 22.86 16.58 27.60
C MET A 1 22.06 17.46 28.54
N PRO A 2 20.96 18.06 28.08
CA PRO A 2 20.08 18.75 29.01
C PRO A 2 19.27 17.73 29.82
N ALA A 3 19.21 17.91 31.14
CA ALA A 3 18.49 17.01 32.05
C ALA A 3 17.28 17.73 32.67
N TYR A 4 16.14 17.05 32.67
CA TYR A 4 14.83 17.49 33.15
C TYR A 4 14.17 16.47 34.08
N LYS A 5 14.61 15.20 34.04
CA LYS A 5 14.11 14.09 34.85
C LYS A 5 15.20 13.05 35.17
N SER A 6 14.99 12.29 36.24
CA SER A 6 15.92 11.27 36.74
C SER A 6 15.60 9.85 36.24
N ALA A 7 14.34 9.57 35.85
CA ALA A 7 13.81 8.22 35.64
C ALA A 7 14.61 7.33 34.68
N TYR A 8 15.19 7.91 33.62
CA TYR A 8 15.94 7.18 32.58
C TYR A 8 17.39 7.65 32.43
N LEU A 9 17.80 8.61 33.26
CA LEU A 9 19.08 9.30 33.14
C LEU A 9 20.28 8.35 33.25
N GLU A 10 20.20 7.37 34.15
CA GLU A 10 21.26 6.38 34.35
C GLU A 10 21.47 5.52 33.09
N SER A 11 20.39 5.09 32.44
CA SER A 11 20.48 4.35 31.16
C SER A 11 21.06 5.20 30.03
N ALA A 12 20.68 6.48 29.95
CA ALA A 12 21.21 7.40 28.95
C ALA A 12 22.72 7.63 29.17
N LEU A 13 23.15 7.86 30.41
CA LEU A 13 24.55 8.04 30.77
C LEU A 13 25.38 6.77 30.56
N ASP A 14 24.86 5.60 30.94
CA ASP A 14 25.50 4.31 30.68
C ASP A 14 25.76 4.11 29.19
N SER A 15 24.84 4.52 28.32
CA SER A 15 25.02 4.45 26.86
C SER A 15 26.23 5.25 26.35
N VAL A 16 26.63 6.31 27.09
CA VAL A 16 27.81 7.11 26.78
C VAL A 16 29.10 6.41 27.19
N LEU A 17 29.13 5.70 28.33
CA LEU A 17 30.30 4.91 28.74
C LEU A 17 30.66 3.83 27.71
N HIS A 18 29.63 3.28 27.06
CA HIS A 18 29.79 2.23 26.05
C HIS A 18 30.20 2.75 24.67
N GLN A 19 30.36 4.07 24.46
CA GLN A 19 30.79 4.58 23.16
C GLN A 19 32.21 4.14 22.83
N THR A 20 32.45 3.72 21.59
CA THR A 20 33.76 3.24 21.13
C THR A 20 34.73 4.39 20.82
N TYR A 21 34.21 5.54 20.42
CA TYR A 21 35.01 6.76 20.22
C TYR A 21 35.32 7.42 21.57
N ARG A 22 36.59 7.38 21.99
CA ARG A 22 37.03 7.87 23.32
C ARG A 22 37.37 9.36 23.45
N PRO A 23 37.80 10.10 22.40
CA PRO A 23 38.04 11.54 22.50
C PRO A 23 36.75 12.37 22.67
N LEU A 24 35.97 12.06 23.69
CA LEU A 24 34.65 12.61 23.97
C LEU A 24 34.67 13.41 25.27
N GLU A 25 33.74 14.35 25.42
CA GLU A 25 33.38 14.94 26.71
C GLU A 25 31.85 14.95 26.84
N VAL A 26 31.35 14.94 28.07
CA VAL A 26 29.91 15.02 28.33
C VAL A 26 29.62 16.27 29.13
N VAL A 27 28.75 17.13 28.59
CA VAL A 27 28.23 18.31 29.29
C VAL A 27 26.78 18.05 29.69
N ILE A 28 26.52 18.08 30.99
CA ILE A 28 25.21 17.83 31.59
C ILE A 28 24.73 19.12 32.26
N CYS A 29 23.63 19.69 31.78
CA CYS A 29 23.01 20.85 32.41
C CYS A 29 21.67 20.43 33.04
N ASP A 30 21.62 20.46 34.37
CA ASP A 30 20.47 20.03 35.17
C ASP A 30 19.49 21.17 35.43
N ASP A 31 18.27 21.03 34.92
CA ASP A 31 17.14 21.94 35.12
C ASP A 31 16.14 21.44 36.18
N CYS A 32 16.48 20.38 36.91
CA CYS A 32 15.65 19.80 37.95
C CYS A 32 15.67 20.62 39.26
N ARG A 33 14.62 20.43 40.07
CA ARG A 33 14.53 21.02 41.42
C ARG A 33 15.08 20.10 42.52
N GLY A 34 15.10 18.78 42.29
CA GLY A 34 15.55 17.77 43.26
C GLY A 34 17.05 17.48 43.15
N GLY A 35 17.58 16.71 44.11
CA GLY A 35 19.00 16.29 44.12
C GLY A 35 19.30 15.01 43.32
N GLU A 36 18.28 14.29 42.86
CA GLU A 36 18.42 12.96 42.25
C GLU A 36 19.31 12.94 40.99
N VAL A 37 19.15 13.92 40.10
CA VAL A 37 19.98 14.05 38.89
C VAL A 37 21.44 14.26 39.27
N ARG A 38 21.71 15.10 40.27
CA ARG A 38 23.06 15.32 40.78
C ARG A 38 23.69 14.03 41.30
N GLU A 39 22.96 13.25 42.09
CA GLU A 39 23.45 11.97 42.64
C GLU A 39 23.78 10.96 41.54
N ILE A 40 22.92 10.85 40.51
CA ILE A 40 23.16 9.98 39.35
C ILE A 40 24.42 10.43 38.60
N VAL A 41 24.57 11.75 38.37
CA VAL A 41 25.73 12.29 37.66
C VAL A 41 27.03 12.13 38.46
N GLU A 42 27.00 12.31 39.78
CA GLU A 42 28.18 12.09 40.64
C GLU A 42 28.67 10.64 40.54
N ARG A 43 27.77 9.65 40.56
CA ARG A 43 28.13 8.22 40.33
C ARG A 43 28.67 7.97 38.91
N PHE A 44 28.12 8.64 37.91
CA PHE A 44 28.60 8.53 36.54
C PHE A 44 30.02 9.12 36.37
N ILE A 45 30.32 10.25 37.03
CA ILE A 45 31.65 10.88 37.03
C ILE A 45 32.71 9.91 37.56
N GLU A 46 32.39 9.11 38.58
CA GLU A 46 33.32 8.10 39.13
C GLU A 46 33.65 6.98 38.13
N ARG A 47 32.77 6.72 37.16
CA ARG A 47 32.89 5.64 36.18
C ARG A 47 33.44 6.11 34.83
N ALA A 48 33.33 7.40 34.53
CA ALA A 48 33.73 7.96 33.25
C ALA A 48 35.26 8.06 33.11
N ASP A 49 35.80 7.57 31.99
CA ASP A 49 37.21 7.70 31.61
C ASP A 49 37.48 8.97 30.77
N PHE A 50 36.48 9.83 30.63
CA PHE A 50 36.51 11.07 29.87
C PHE A 50 35.99 12.26 30.69
N LYS A 51 36.17 13.48 30.15
CA LYS A 51 35.76 14.71 30.84
C LYS A 51 34.24 14.79 30.96
N VAL A 52 33.74 14.95 32.17
CA VAL A 52 32.33 15.21 32.46
C VAL A 52 32.19 16.59 33.12
N THR A 53 31.35 17.44 32.54
CA THR A 53 31.03 18.77 33.05
C THR A 53 29.58 18.77 33.51
N TYR A 54 29.36 18.95 34.81
CA TYR A 54 28.03 19.06 35.40
C TYR A 54 27.72 20.50 35.81
N GLN A 55 26.58 21.02 35.39
CA GLN A 55 26.09 22.35 35.74
C GLN A 55 24.64 22.28 36.20
N HIS A 56 24.39 22.64 37.46
CA HIS A 56 23.02 22.85 37.95
C HIS A 56 22.55 24.27 37.64
N ASN A 57 21.34 24.41 37.09
CA ASN A 57 20.76 25.72 36.80
C ASN A 57 20.05 26.28 38.04
N PRO A 58 20.44 27.48 38.53
CA PRO A 58 19.80 28.09 39.70
C PRO A 58 18.33 28.47 39.46
N LYS A 59 17.92 28.59 38.19
CA LYS A 59 16.54 28.80 37.74
C LYS A 59 16.30 27.95 36.51
N ARG A 60 15.09 27.40 36.38
CA ARG A 60 14.70 26.62 35.19
C ARG A 60 14.87 27.43 33.92
N LEU A 61 15.72 26.95 33.03
CA LEU A 61 15.98 27.54 31.72
C LEU A 61 14.98 27.03 30.66
N ASN A 62 14.33 25.90 30.92
CA ASN A 62 13.49 25.15 29.99
C ASN A 62 14.28 24.66 28.76
N GLU A 63 13.62 23.91 27.88
CA GLU A 63 14.29 23.03 26.93
C GLU A 63 15.44 23.69 26.14
N ILE A 64 15.09 24.69 25.34
CA ILE A 64 15.98 25.34 24.37
C ILE A 64 17.13 26.10 25.02
N ASN A 65 16.89 26.82 26.11
CA ASN A 65 17.95 27.59 26.77
C ASN A 65 18.88 26.66 27.56
N ASN A 66 18.36 25.55 28.10
CA ASN A 66 19.20 24.55 28.76
C ASN A 66 20.09 23.83 27.73
N LEU A 67 19.56 23.53 26.54
CA LEU A 67 20.32 22.99 25.43
C LEU A 67 21.39 23.97 24.93
N ALA A 68 21.04 25.26 24.74
CA ALA A 68 21.99 26.30 24.38
C ALA A 68 23.13 26.40 25.40
N ARG A 69 22.80 26.30 26.69
CA ARG A 69 23.79 26.29 27.77
C ARG A 69 24.75 25.11 27.69
N CYS A 70 24.26 23.92 27.35
CA CYS A 70 25.12 22.76 27.09
C CYS A 70 26.13 23.04 25.96
N ILE A 71 25.67 23.64 24.86
CA ILE A 71 26.50 23.93 23.68
C ILE A 71 27.58 24.99 24.01
N GLU A 72 27.23 26.03 24.77
CA GLU A 72 28.17 27.05 25.23
C GLU A 72 29.33 26.45 26.04
N LEU A 73 29.00 25.53 26.95
CA LEU A 73 29.95 24.88 27.86
C LEU A 73 30.78 23.77 27.19
N ALA A 74 30.28 23.20 26.09
CA ALA A 74 31.04 22.22 25.31
C ALA A 74 32.30 22.86 24.72
N SER A 75 33.36 22.07 24.60
CA SER A 75 34.66 22.42 24.01
C SER A 75 35.03 21.54 22.80
N GLY A 76 34.32 20.43 22.58
CA GLY A 76 34.48 19.58 21.39
C GLY A 76 34.18 20.29 20.06
N GLU A 77 34.82 19.83 18.99
CA GLU A 77 34.63 20.37 17.62
C GLU A 77 33.24 20.02 17.05
N TYR A 78 32.73 18.85 17.41
CA TYR A 78 31.42 18.34 17.01
C TYR A 78 30.51 18.21 18.24
N ILE A 79 29.21 18.39 18.03
CA ILE A 79 28.18 18.19 19.04
C ILE A 79 27.37 16.96 18.66
N LYS A 80 27.40 15.95 19.54
CA LYS A 80 26.42 14.87 19.58
C LYS A 80 25.44 15.18 20.71
N PHE A 81 24.17 15.40 20.36
CA PHE A 81 23.15 15.60 21.39
C PHE A 81 22.75 14.27 22.00
N LEU A 82 22.31 14.34 23.26
CA LEU A 82 21.72 13.23 24.00
C LEU A 82 20.76 13.83 25.01
N TYR A 83 19.50 13.41 24.97
CA TYR A 83 18.49 13.76 25.97
C TYR A 83 18.48 12.72 27.09
N ASP A 84 17.85 13.06 28.22
CA ASP A 84 17.94 12.31 29.47
C ASP A 84 17.19 10.96 29.49
N ASP A 85 16.51 10.60 28.41
CA ASP A 85 15.74 9.37 28.27
C ASP A 85 16.08 8.49 27.06
N ASP A 86 16.89 9.00 26.13
CA ASP A 86 17.34 8.27 24.94
C ASP A 86 18.65 7.50 25.20
N VAL A 87 18.92 6.49 24.37
CA VAL A 87 20.08 5.60 24.52
C VAL A 87 20.88 5.57 23.23
N LEU A 88 22.19 5.79 23.31
CA LEU A 88 23.09 5.67 22.16
C LEU A 88 23.64 4.24 22.03
N HIS A 89 23.79 3.75 20.81
CA HIS A 89 24.47 2.48 20.57
C HIS A 89 25.99 2.67 20.61
N PRO A 90 26.80 1.65 20.94
CA PRO A 90 28.25 1.78 21.13
C PRO A 90 29.01 2.50 20.01
N GLU A 91 28.63 2.29 18.74
CA GLU A 91 29.31 2.88 17.58
C GLU A 91 28.72 4.22 17.13
N CYS A 92 27.76 4.79 17.86
CA CYS A 92 27.00 5.96 17.44
C CYS A 92 27.90 7.19 17.17
N VAL A 93 28.74 7.56 18.14
CA VAL A 93 29.62 8.73 18.01
C VAL A 93 30.65 8.51 16.91
N ALA A 94 31.29 7.34 16.86
CA ALA A 94 32.30 7.01 15.86
C ALA A 94 31.73 7.10 14.44
N SER A 95 30.57 6.46 14.21
CA SER A 95 29.96 6.33 12.89
C SER A 95 29.42 7.65 12.34
N LEU A 96 28.82 8.50 13.20
CA LEU A 96 28.35 9.82 12.77
C LEU A 96 29.51 10.80 12.56
N LEU A 97 30.58 10.69 13.35
CA LEU A 97 31.78 11.51 13.17
C LEU A 97 32.48 11.18 11.84
N GLU A 98 32.56 9.90 11.48
CA GLU A 98 33.10 9.46 10.19
C GLU A 98 32.38 10.12 9.01
N LEU A 99 31.05 10.21 9.06
CA LEU A 99 30.27 10.91 8.04
C LEU A 99 30.66 12.40 7.97
N MET A 100 30.68 13.08 9.12
CA MET A 100 30.99 14.51 9.19
C MET A 100 32.41 14.85 8.71
N GLN A 101 33.38 13.96 8.92
CA GLN A 101 34.77 14.12 8.49
C GLN A 101 35.00 13.66 7.04
N GLY A 102 34.20 12.70 6.55
CA GLY A 102 34.35 12.10 5.23
C GLY A 102 33.95 13.00 4.06
N ASP A 103 33.11 14.03 4.29
CA ASP A 103 32.77 15.03 3.28
C ASP A 103 32.42 16.39 3.94
N SER A 104 33.15 17.44 3.55
CA SER A 104 32.95 18.79 4.07
C SER A 104 31.61 19.43 3.67
N SER A 105 30.92 18.90 2.66
CA SER A 105 29.58 19.33 2.27
C SER A 105 28.50 18.88 3.26
N ILE A 106 28.79 17.93 4.15
CA ILE A 106 27.84 17.46 5.17
C ILE A 106 27.84 18.46 6.33
N SER A 107 26.69 19.06 6.61
CA SER A 107 26.47 19.94 7.75
C SER A 107 25.75 19.25 8.92
N LEU A 108 25.04 18.16 8.63
CA LEU A 108 24.28 17.37 9.58
C LEU A 108 24.45 15.88 9.28
N ALA A 109 24.82 15.09 10.29
CA ALA A 109 24.83 13.64 10.21
C ALA A 109 23.72 13.05 11.10
N SER A 110 23.03 12.03 10.62
CA SER A 110 22.02 11.29 11.38
C SER A 110 22.10 9.79 11.07
N SER A 111 21.24 9.01 11.71
CA SER A 111 21.13 7.56 11.54
C SER A 111 19.69 7.12 11.70
N ARG A 112 19.41 5.88 11.29
CA ARG A 112 18.18 5.23 11.72
C ARG A 112 18.13 5.20 13.26
N ARG A 113 16.92 5.27 13.80
CA ARG A 113 16.65 5.07 15.22
C ARG A 113 15.73 3.89 15.44
N ARG A 114 15.78 3.28 16.62
CA ARG A 114 14.75 2.33 17.04
C ARG A 114 13.87 3.01 18.07
N ARG A 115 12.55 2.82 17.95
CA ARG A 115 11.64 3.26 19.00
C ARG A 115 11.60 2.22 20.12
N ILE A 116 11.69 2.68 21.36
CA ILE A 116 11.55 1.83 22.54
C ILE A 116 10.53 2.40 23.51
N GLY A 117 9.77 1.56 24.20
CA GLY A 117 8.84 2.00 25.24
C GLY A 117 9.50 2.23 26.60
N PRO A 118 8.73 2.52 27.66
CA PRO A 118 9.25 2.83 28.99
C PRO A 118 10.17 1.72 29.55
N SER A 119 9.88 0.46 29.26
CA SER A 119 10.68 -0.69 29.75
C SER A 119 11.80 -1.13 28.79
N GLY A 120 12.00 -0.41 27.67
CA GLY A 120 12.99 -0.75 26.64
C GLY A 120 12.48 -1.75 25.59
N GLU A 121 11.20 -2.11 25.62
CA GLU A 121 10.56 -2.94 24.62
C GLU A 121 10.53 -2.24 23.26
N ARG A 122 10.73 -2.99 22.17
CA ARG A 122 10.74 -2.41 20.82
C ARG A 122 9.33 -1.99 20.39
N LEU A 123 9.23 -0.79 19.84
CA LEU A 123 8.01 -0.26 19.22
C LEU A 123 8.17 -0.21 17.70
N PRO A 124 7.08 -0.42 16.93
CA PRO A 124 7.13 -0.30 15.48
C PRO A 124 7.43 1.14 15.05
N ASP A 125 8.05 1.30 13.87
CA ASP A 125 8.21 2.63 13.26
C ASP A 125 6.86 3.24 12.92
N ILE A 126 6.75 4.57 13.07
CA ILE A 126 5.63 5.37 12.56
C ILE A 126 6.13 6.23 11.40
N PHE A 127 5.20 6.88 10.68
CA PHE A 127 5.55 7.71 9.53
C PHE A 127 6.67 8.73 9.79
N ALA A 128 6.69 9.33 11.00
CA ALA A 128 7.74 10.26 11.39
C ALA A 128 9.05 9.62 11.87
N THR A 129 9.10 8.32 12.15
CA THR A 129 10.33 7.62 12.58
C THR A 129 10.90 6.65 11.56
N ALA A 130 10.17 6.43 10.47
CA ALA A 130 10.57 5.55 9.40
C ALA A 130 11.87 6.01 8.73
N PHE A 131 12.71 5.04 8.36
CA PHE A 131 13.93 5.29 7.59
C PHE A 131 13.63 5.07 6.09
N PRO A 132 13.68 6.11 5.25
CA PRO A 132 13.15 6.02 3.88
C PRO A 132 14.12 5.41 2.85
N PHE A 133 15.35 5.04 3.22
CA PHE A 133 16.36 4.59 2.27
C PHE A 133 16.78 3.13 2.53
N GLU A 134 17.20 2.42 1.49
CA GLU A 134 17.68 1.03 1.62
C GLU A 134 19.14 0.95 2.06
N THR A 135 19.91 2.01 1.81
CA THR A 135 21.34 2.13 2.13
C THR A 135 21.64 3.47 2.80
N ASP A 136 22.89 3.67 3.22
CA ASP A 136 23.37 4.98 3.66
C ASP A 136 23.19 6.03 2.56
N ALA A 137 22.69 7.21 2.94
CA ALA A 137 22.20 8.21 2.00
C ALA A 137 22.68 9.62 2.36
N MET A 138 23.12 10.37 1.35
CA MET A 138 23.37 11.80 1.41
C MET A 138 22.27 12.54 0.67
N ILE A 139 21.69 13.56 1.30
CA ILE A 139 20.47 14.22 0.87
C ILE A 139 20.76 15.71 0.72
N ASP A 140 20.32 16.28 -0.40
CA ASP A 140 20.47 17.71 -0.66
C ASP A 140 19.72 18.54 0.39
N GLY A 141 20.46 19.39 1.10
CA GLY A 141 19.93 20.13 2.25
C GLY A 141 18.86 21.16 1.89
N GLU A 142 19.08 21.93 0.82
CA GLU A 142 18.15 22.98 0.38
C GLU A 142 16.84 22.37 -0.13
N GLN A 143 16.95 21.28 -0.90
CA GLN A 143 15.79 20.55 -1.39
C GLN A 143 14.99 19.91 -0.26
N LEU A 144 15.69 19.35 0.74
CA LEU A 144 15.07 18.75 1.92
C LEU A 144 14.34 19.79 2.78
N VAL A 145 14.85 21.03 2.89
CA VAL A 145 14.15 22.11 3.60
C VAL A 145 12.79 22.42 2.94
N SER A 146 12.72 22.40 1.60
CA SER A 146 11.45 22.58 0.88
C SER A 146 10.48 21.43 1.16
N PHE A 147 10.96 20.18 1.14
CA PHE A 147 10.15 19.00 1.49
C PHE A 147 9.57 19.11 2.92
N LEU A 148 10.40 19.49 3.90
CA LEU A 148 9.95 19.67 5.29
C LEU A 148 8.93 20.82 5.44
N ALA A 149 8.98 21.83 4.57
CA ALA A 149 8.02 22.94 4.57
C ALA A 149 6.63 22.57 4.05
N ASP A 150 6.49 21.43 3.35
CA ASP A 150 5.20 20.94 2.86
C ASP A 150 4.68 19.79 3.73
N HIS A 151 5.56 18.87 4.11
CA HIS A 151 5.17 17.63 4.78
C HIS A 151 5.44 17.65 6.29
N THR A 152 6.35 18.52 6.76
CA THR A 152 6.73 18.71 8.17
C THR A 152 6.84 17.40 8.95
N VAL A 153 7.61 16.46 8.40
CA VAL A 153 7.82 15.11 8.94
C VAL A 153 9.27 14.97 9.40
N ASN A 154 9.51 14.71 10.68
CA ASN A 154 10.85 14.56 11.23
C ASN A 154 11.42 13.13 11.12
N PHE A 155 11.61 12.65 9.89
CA PHE A 155 12.29 11.37 9.66
C PHE A 155 13.80 11.42 9.95
N ILE A 156 14.39 12.63 10.02
CA ILE A 156 15.80 12.86 10.35
C ILE A 156 16.12 12.32 11.76
N GLY A 157 15.18 12.47 12.69
CA GLY A 157 15.30 12.01 14.08
C GLY A 157 15.28 13.17 15.07
N GLU A 158 15.03 12.86 16.34
CA GLU A 158 15.20 13.78 17.45
C GLU A 158 16.68 14.19 17.63
N PRO A 159 17.02 15.21 18.44
CA PRO A 159 18.40 15.64 18.64
C PRO A 159 19.35 14.49 18.99
N SER A 160 18.91 13.53 19.82
CA SER A 160 19.70 12.35 20.18
C SER A 160 20.09 11.46 19.00
N SER A 161 19.47 11.58 17.83
CA SER A 161 19.82 10.87 16.60
C SER A 161 20.89 11.57 15.75
N VAL A 162 21.13 12.88 15.95
CA VAL A 162 21.96 13.69 15.03
C VAL A 162 23.32 14.12 15.60
N MET A 163 24.24 14.52 14.72
CA MET A 163 25.52 15.15 15.03
C MET A 163 25.78 16.33 14.07
N CYS A 164 26.37 17.41 14.57
CA CYS A 164 26.74 18.57 13.75
C CYS A 164 28.03 19.25 14.27
N ARG A 165 28.56 20.25 13.56
CA ARG A 165 29.70 21.04 14.05
C ARG A 165 29.25 21.98 15.16
N ARG A 166 30.08 22.10 16.21
CA ARG A 166 29.80 23.00 17.33
C ARG A 166 29.69 24.45 16.90
N ALA A 167 30.58 24.90 16.01
CA ALA A 167 30.61 26.28 15.54
C ALA A 167 29.26 26.73 14.94
N ASP A 168 28.63 25.85 14.16
CA ASP A 168 27.36 26.15 13.48
C ASP A 168 26.22 26.36 14.48
N VAL A 169 26.06 25.46 15.45
CA VAL A 169 24.99 25.57 16.47
C VAL A 169 25.29 26.60 17.56
N LEU A 170 26.57 26.83 17.88
CA LEU A 170 26.98 27.88 18.81
C LEU A 170 26.63 29.27 18.28
N SER A 171 26.78 29.48 16.95
CA SER A 171 26.43 30.75 16.30
C SER A 171 24.94 31.13 16.43
N MET A 172 24.07 30.15 16.68
CA MET A 172 22.63 30.34 16.83
C MET A 172 22.23 30.85 18.22
N GLY A 173 23.10 30.70 19.24
CA GLY A 173 22.83 31.12 20.63
C GLY A 173 21.47 30.62 21.15
N ASN A 174 20.70 31.50 21.80
CA ASN A 174 19.36 31.18 22.32
C ASN A 174 18.27 31.12 21.22
N GLN A 175 18.63 31.27 19.94
CA GLN A 175 17.71 31.23 18.80
C GLN A 175 17.68 29.87 18.10
N LEU A 176 18.12 28.79 18.76
CA LEU A 176 18.15 27.43 18.22
C LEU A 176 16.81 27.02 17.58
N SER A 177 15.68 27.24 18.25
CA SER A 177 14.35 26.90 17.73
C SER A 177 13.60 28.09 17.12
N THR A 178 14.29 29.12 16.63
CA THR A 178 13.68 30.35 16.10
C THR A 178 13.96 30.50 14.60
N LEU A 179 12.93 30.81 13.82
CA LEU A 179 12.99 31.13 12.39
C LEU A 179 12.30 32.48 12.16
N ASN A 180 12.96 33.39 11.43
CA ASN A 180 12.44 34.75 11.16
C ASN A 180 11.92 35.51 12.41
N GLY A 181 12.59 35.36 13.55
CA GLY A 181 12.16 35.96 14.83
C GLY A 181 10.97 35.26 15.52
N VAL A 182 10.38 34.23 14.90
CA VAL A 182 9.29 33.44 15.47
C VAL A 182 9.83 32.15 16.08
N ARG A 183 9.46 31.89 17.34
CA ARG A 183 9.82 30.64 18.02
C ARG A 183 8.95 29.49 17.50
N ILE A 184 9.61 28.45 17.01
CA ILE A 184 8.98 27.21 16.56
C ILE A 184 8.81 26.30 17.78
N HIS A 185 7.57 26.04 18.14
CA HIS A 185 7.20 25.10 19.20
C HIS A 185 7.00 23.71 18.59
N TRP A 186 7.18 22.65 19.40
CA TRP A 186 6.91 21.25 19.05
C TRP A 186 7.89 20.58 18.06
N VAL A 187 8.21 21.25 16.95
CA VAL A 187 9.22 20.84 15.97
C VAL A 187 10.43 21.77 15.99
N GLY A 188 10.87 22.13 17.21
CA GLY A 188 11.99 23.05 17.42
C GLY A 188 13.32 22.49 16.90
N ASP A 189 13.45 21.16 16.89
CA ASP A 189 14.53 20.41 16.25
C ASP A 189 14.58 20.62 14.73
N LEU A 190 13.44 20.56 14.03
CA LEU A 190 13.38 20.87 12.59
C LEU A 190 13.82 22.30 12.28
N ALA A 191 13.57 23.26 13.18
CA ALA A 191 14.08 24.62 13.02
C ALA A 191 15.62 24.69 13.13
N ILE A 192 16.22 23.88 14.01
CA ILE A 192 17.69 23.73 14.09
C ILE A 192 18.20 23.10 12.79
N TYR A 193 17.58 22.00 12.35
CA TYR A 193 18.02 21.27 11.17
C TYR A 193 17.86 22.09 9.90
N ALA A 194 16.76 22.82 9.72
CA ALA A 194 16.58 23.68 8.56
C ALA A 194 17.73 24.70 8.43
N LYS A 195 18.19 25.30 9.54
CA LYS A 195 19.35 26.20 9.53
C LYS A 195 20.65 25.49 9.17
N LEU A 196 20.88 24.27 9.68
CA LEU A 196 22.07 23.49 9.34
C LEU A 196 22.04 23.02 7.88
N LEU A 197 20.87 22.64 7.35
CA LEU A 197 20.68 22.21 5.97
C LEU A 197 20.82 23.36 4.97
N ARG A 198 20.75 24.62 5.42
CA ARG A 198 21.17 25.78 4.61
C ARG A 198 22.69 25.89 4.46
N LEU A 199 23.46 25.25 5.33
CA LEU A 199 24.93 25.26 5.29
C LEU A 199 25.49 24.07 4.50
N GLY A 200 24.70 23.02 4.25
CA GLY A 200 25.16 21.80 3.58
C GLY A 200 24.15 20.67 3.59
N ASN A 201 24.60 19.48 3.24
CA ASN A 201 23.80 18.28 3.06
C ASN A 201 23.59 17.51 4.37
N LEU A 202 22.53 16.70 4.39
CA LEU A 202 22.30 15.68 5.41
C LEU A 202 22.94 14.37 4.97
N ALA A 203 23.69 13.72 5.85
CA ALA A 203 24.12 12.33 5.67
C ALA A 203 23.43 11.42 6.69
N MET A 204 22.90 10.28 6.26
CA MET A 204 22.18 9.34 7.10
C MET A 204 22.73 7.92 6.98
N ARG A 205 22.99 7.27 8.12
CA ARG A 205 23.27 5.83 8.18
C ARG A 205 21.96 5.01 8.24
N CYS A 206 21.91 3.91 7.50
CA CYS A 206 20.80 2.95 7.53
C CYS A 206 20.79 2.09 8.79
N GLU A 207 21.96 1.87 9.40
CA GLU A 207 22.09 1.22 10.70
C GLU A 207 21.44 2.06 11.79
N ALA A 208 20.76 1.39 12.72
CA ALA A 208 20.17 2.08 13.86
C ALA A 208 21.23 2.34 14.93
N LEU A 209 21.54 3.61 15.22
CA LEU A 209 22.61 3.99 16.17
C LEU A 209 22.10 4.66 17.45
N SER A 210 20.79 4.80 17.59
CA SER A 210 20.16 5.31 18.80
C SER A 210 18.80 4.67 19.03
N ASP A 211 18.40 4.57 20.29
CA ASP A 211 17.07 4.18 20.70
C ASP A 211 16.35 5.39 21.28
N PHE A 212 15.29 5.80 20.57
CA PHE A 212 14.40 6.88 20.95
C PHE A 212 13.32 6.34 21.89
N ARG A 213 13.32 6.81 23.13
CA ARG A 213 12.34 6.35 24.12
C ARG A 213 11.00 7.01 23.85
N VAL A 214 9.90 6.29 24.11
CA VAL A 214 8.54 6.80 24.09
C VAL A 214 7.93 6.53 25.44
N SER A 215 7.69 7.59 26.23
CA SER A 215 7.13 7.48 27.58
C SER A 215 6.22 8.66 27.91
N GLU A 216 5.35 8.48 28.91
CA GLU A 216 4.42 9.51 29.40
C GLU A 216 5.13 10.74 29.98
N GLU A 217 6.40 10.61 30.35
CA GLU A 217 7.23 11.69 30.91
C GLU A 217 7.93 12.55 29.83
N GLN A 218 7.61 12.34 28.54
CA GLN A 218 8.20 13.12 27.46
C GLN A 218 7.41 14.37 27.15
N PHE A 219 8.13 15.47 26.94
CA PHE A 219 7.53 16.70 26.45
C PHE A 219 6.82 16.48 25.11
N SER A 220 7.39 15.66 24.21
CA SER A 220 6.84 15.27 22.90
C SER A 220 5.60 14.34 22.97
N GLN A 221 5.26 13.81 24.15
CA GLN A 221 4.07 12.98 24.34
C GLN A 221 2.81 13.85 24.54
N LEU A 222 2.93 15.01 25.19
CA LEU A 222 1.81 15.95 25.45
C LEU A 222 1.06 16.42 24.20
N GLY A 223 1.73 16.59 23.05
CA GLY A 223 1.12 16.98 21.78
C GLY A 223 0.82 15.80 20.85
N ARG A 224 1.19 14.56 21.21
CA ARG A 224 0.57 13.33 20.66
C ARG A 224 -0.75 13.06 21.37
N ASP A 225 -0.80 13.33 22.67
CA ASP A 225 -1.97 13.13 23.52
C ASP A 225 -3.02 14.26 23.40
N GLN A 226 -2.63 15.43 22.86
CA GLN A 226 -3.50 16.60 22.67
C GLN A 226 -3.47 17.12 21.23
N PRO A 227 -4.42 16.69 20.37
CA PRO A 227 -4.60 17.22 19.01
C PRO A 227 -4.72 18.76 19.00
N GLY A 228 -3.97 19.43 18.12
CA GLY A 228 -3.98 20.90 17.95
C GLY A 228 -2.84 21.67 18.62
N ILE A 229 -2.15 21.10 19.62
CA ILE A 229 -1.05 21.81 20.33
C ILE A 229 0.25 21.85 19.49
N GLY A 230 0.47 20.87 18.62
CA GLY A 230 1.62 20.82 17.70
C GLY A 230 1.40 21.50 16.34
N GLU A 231 0.14 21.69 15.92
CA GLU A 231 -0.22 22.19 14.58
C GLU A 231 0.27 23.61 14.34
N LYS A 232 0.13 24.49 15.33
CA LYS A 232 0.66 25.86 15.25
C LYS A 232 2.18 25.88 15.11
N GLY A 233 2.87 24.91 15.72
CA GLY A 233 4.31 24.73 15.56
C GLY A 233 4.69 24.35 14.14
N HIS A 234 3.96 23.39 13.55
CA HIS A 234 4.11 23.00 12.15
C HIS A 234 3.79 24.16 11.21
N GLU A 235 2.65 24.84 11.38
CA GLU A 235 2.25 26.00 10.56
C GLU A 235 3.29 27.12 10.61
N ASN A 236 3.74 27.48 11.82
CA ASN A 236 4.79 28.48 11.98
C ASN A 236 6.06 28.05 11.24
N PHE A 237 6.48 26.79 11.36
CA PHE A 237 7.65 26.29 10.63
C PHE A 237 7.46 26.45 9.11
N ARG A 238 6.36 25.94 8.57
CA ARG A 238 6.03 26.00 7.13
C ARG A 238 5.97 27.43 6.60
N GLN A 239 5.37 28.34 7.36
CA GLN A 239 5.24 29.75 7.01
C GLN A 239 6.59 30.45 7.05
N MET A 240 7.37 30.27 8.12
CA MET A 240 8.66 30.95 8.27
C MET A 240 9.67 30.49 7.21
N ILE A 241 9.69 29.21 6.82
CA ILE A 241 10.55 28.73 5.73
C ILE A 241 10.22 29.45 4.40
N ARG A 242 8.94 29.68 4.12
CA ARG A 242 8.49 30.42 2.93
C ARG A 242 8.85 31.90 3.00
N GLU A 243 8.62 32.55 4.14
CA GLU A 243 8.96 33.96 4.33
C GLU A 243 10.47 34.24 4.26
N LEU A 244 11.29 33.30 4.72
CA LEU A 244 12.74 33.35 4.61
C LEU A 244 13.25 33.13 3.17
N GLY A 245 12.37 32.76 2.24
CA GLY A 245 12.74 32.43 0.86
C GLY A 245 13.51 31.13 0.73
N TRP A 246 13.39 30.21 1.70
CA TRP A 246 14.09 28.91 1.70
C TRP A 246 13.30 27.80 1.01
N TYR A 247 12.14 28.13 0.42
CA TYR A 247 11.23 27.21 -0.26
C TYR A 247 11.33 27.34 -1.79
N ARG A 248 11.42 26.20 -2.50
CA ARG A 248 11.42 26.12 -3.98
C ARG A 248 10.01 26.19 -4.54
N THR A 249 9.73 27.15 -5.44
CA THR A 249 8.37 27.40 -5.97
C THR A 249 8.05 26.74 -7.31
N SER A 250 9.05 26.22 -8.04
CA SER A 250 8.91 25.74 -9.42
C SER A 250 9.04 24.21 -9.60
N GLU A 251 9.22 23.46 -8.52
CA GLU A 251 9.47 22.01 -8.54
C GLU A 251 8.60 21.30 -7.49
N ASP A 252 8.25 20.04 -7.74
CA ASP A 252 7.53 19.21 -6.77
C ASP A 252 8.42 18.89 -5.56
N SER A 253 8.05 19.41 -4.39
CA SER A 253 8.83 19.28 -3.15
C SER A 253 8.93 17.85 -2.64
N ARG A 254 8.07 16.93 -3.11
CA ARG A 254 8.14 15.49 -2.80
C ARG A 254 9.45 14.87 -3.29
N PHE A 255 10.01 15.40 -4.38
CA PHE A 255 11.27 14.94 -4.95
C PHE A 255 12.46 15.72 -4.36
N VAL A 256 13.33 14.98 -3.68
CA VAL A 256 14.57 15.49 -3.11
C VAL A 256 15.72 14.73 -3.74
N ARG A 257 16.79 15.44 -4.10
CA ARG A 257 18.01 14.82 -4.60
C ARG A 257 18.72 14.04 -3.50
N VAL A 258 18.95 12.75 -3.75
CA VAL A 258 19.63 11.82 -2.85
C VAL A 258 20.74 11.07 -3.59
N ALA A 259 21.88 10.88 -2.95
CA ALA A 259 23.00 10.08 -3.43
C ALA A 259 23.37 9.01 -2.39
N PRO A 260 23.73 7.78 -2.79
CA PRO A 260 24.23 6.78 -1.84
C PRO A 260 25.61 7.19 -1.30
N ILE A 261 25.90 6.83 -0.04
CA ILE A 261 27.22 7.04 0.57
C ILE A 261 28.09 5.80 0.29
N THR A 262 28.84 5.82 -0.82
CA THR A 262 29.72 4.71 -1.24
C THR A 262 31.21 5.10 -1.20
N GLN A 263 32.09 4.09 -1.03
CA GLN A 263 33.55 4.28 -1.08
C GLN A 263 34.13 4.42 -2.51
N LEU A 264 33.35 4.14 -3.56
CA LEU A 264 33.75 4.27 -4.98
C LEU A 264 33.29 5.63 -5.58
N LYS A 265 34.06 6.18 -6.53
CA LYS A 265 33.96 7.57 -7.05
C LYS A 265 32.68 7.89 -7.86
N ALA A 266 32.33 9.19 -7.80
CA ALA A 266 31.19 9.92 -8.36
C ALA A 266 29.86 9.72 -7.63
N ARG A 267 29.57 10.59 -6.65
CA ARG A 267 28.27 10.67 -5.97
C ARG A 267 27.25 11.28 -6.93
N VAL A 268 26.40 10.45 -7.53
CA VAL A 268 25.33 10.89 -8.42
C VAL A 268 24.06 11.10 -7.61
N PHE A 269 23.66 12.36 -7.47
CA PHE A 269 22.38 12.72 -6.86
C PHE A 269 21.23 12.47 -7.82
N LYS A 270 20.33 11.56 -7.46
CA LYS A 270 19.09 11.25 -8.19
C LYS A 270 17.88 11.82 -7.45
N PRO A 271 16.83 12.29 -8.14
CA PRO A 271 15.59 12.68 -7.49
C PRO A 271 14.91 11.45 -6.88
N VAL A 272 14.52 11.55 -5.60
CA VAL A 272 13.79 10.51 -4.88
C VAL A 272 12.52 11.11 -4.29
N ASN A 273 11.38 10.46 -4.52
CA ASN A 273 10.13 10.82 -3.84
C ASN A 273 10.21 10.35 -2.38
N VAL A 274 10.60 11.27 -1.48
CA VAL A 274 10.84 10.96 -0.06
C VAL A 274 9.54 10.58 0.65
N LEU A 275 8.41 11.17 0.26
CA LEU A 275 7.10 10.85 0.82
C LEU A 275 6.70 9.39 0.52
N ALA A 276 6.82 8.97 -0.74
CA ALA A 276 6.56 7.59 -1.14
C ALA A 276 7.54 6.60 -0.48
N ALA A 277 8.80 7.00 -0.31
CA ALA A 277 9.81 6.20 0.35
C ALA A 277 9.52 5.99 1.86
N LEU A 278 9.06 7.05 2.56
CA LEU A 278 8.60 6.96 3.95
C LEU A 278 7.36 6.07 4.08
N MET A 279 6.40 6.19 3.15
CA MET A 279 5.24 5.32 3.09
C MET A 279 5.67 3.86 2.95
N ARG A 280 6.55 3.53 2.00
CA ARG A 280 7.08 2.16 1.83
C ARG A 280 7.75 1.64 3.09
N ALA A 281 8.55 2.47 3.75
CA ALA A 281 9.27 2.11 4.97
C ALA A 281 8.36 1.76 6.16
N ILE A 282 7.11 2.26 6.19
CA ILE A 282 6.08 1.87 7.18
C ILE A 282 5.09 0.84 6.65
N GLY A 283 5.38 0.22 5.50
CA GLY A 283 4.52 -0.79 4.88
C GLY A 283 3.32 -0.23 4.13
N LEU A 284 3.27 1.09 3.88
CA LEU A 284 2.30 1.71 2.98
C LEU A 284 2.89 1.77 1.56
N GLY A 285 2.36 0.99 0.62
CA GLY A 285 2.74 1.04 -0.80
C GLY A 285 3.69 -0.05 -1.29
N THR A 286 4.23 -0.91 -0.42
CA THR A 286 4.77 -2.23 -0.82
C THR A 286 4.59 -3.22 0.34
N VAL A 287 3.79 -4.26 0.15
CA VAL A 287 3.61 -5.31 1.16
C VAL A 287 4.79 -6.28 1.11
N PRO A 288 5.53 -6.52 2.22
CA PRO A 288 6.57 -7.53 2.24
C PRO A 288 5.99 -8.92 1.96
N LEU A 289 6.68 -9.76 1.18
CA LEU A 289 6.20 -11.09 0.79
C LEU A 289 5.78 -11.96 1.99
N ARG A 290 6.53 -11.91 3.10
CA ARG A 290 6.20 -12.65 4.33
C ARG A 290 4.87 -12.20 4.95
N ALA A 291 4.61 -10.89 4.96
CA ALA A 291 3.35 -10.35 5.48
C ALA A 291 2.19 -10.70 4.54
N TRP A 292 2.40 -10.58 3.23
CA TRP A 292 1.43 -10.99 2.21
C TRP A 292 1.08 -12.47 2.30
N GLN A 293 2.07 -13.35 2.50
CA GLN A 293 1.87 -14.78 2.70
C GLN A 293 1.17 -15.08 4.03
N GLY A 294 1.51 -14.35 5.11
CA GLY A 294 0.96 -14.57 6.45
C GLY A 294 -0.56 -14.35 6.57
N GLU A 295 -1.15 -13.58 5.65
CA GLU A 295 -2.59 -13.33 5.60
C GLU A 295 -3.37 -14.35 4.74
N ARG A 296 -2.69 -15.20 3.95
CA ARG A 296 -3.31 -16.19 3.05
C ARG A 296 -3.71 -17.47 3.78
N TRP A 297 -4.57 -17.30 4.77
CA TRP A 297 -5.11 -18.38 5.58
C TRP A 297 -6.55 -18.09 6.00
N ALA A 298 -7.44 -19.08 5.81
CA ALA A 298 -8.85 -18.91 6.12
C ALA A 298 -9.08 -18.84 7.65
N LYS A 299 -9.81 -17.81 8.09
CA LYS A 299 -10.25 -17.65 9.48
C LYS A 299 -11.28 -18.71 9.85
N ASP A 300 -11.53 -18.92 11.14
CA ASP A 300 -12.34 -20.04 11.64
C ASP A 300 -13.75 -20.12 11.02
N VAL A 301 -14.43 -18.98 10.88
CA VAL A 301 -15.72 -18.90 10.19
C VAL A 301 -15.60 -19.24 8.71
N GLN A 302 -14.60 -18.67 8.02
CA GLN A 302 -14.38 -18.93 6.59
C GLN A 302 -14.10 -20.42 6.38
N ARG A 303 -13.28 -21.06 7.22
CA ARG A 303 -13.02 -22.50 7.16
C ARG A 303 -14.27 -23.32 7.34
N ARG A 304 -15.12 -22.99 8.33
CA ARG A 304 -16.40 -23.69 8.52
C ARG A 304 -17.26 -23.61 7.26
N LEU A 305 -17.38 -22.44 6.63
CA LEU A 305 -18.16 -22.26 5.40
C LEU A 305 -17.53 -23.00 4.21
N ILE A 306 -16.20 -23.01 4.11
CA ILE A 306 -15.45 -23.79 3.10
C ILE A 306 -15.71 -25.28 3.28
N ASP A 307 -15.55 -25.81 4.50
CA ASP A 307 -15.75 -27.22 4.81
C ASP A 307 -17.20 -27.65 4.53
N GLU A 308 -18.18 -26.82 4.88
CA GLU A 308 -19.58 -27.00 4.54
C GLU A 308 -19.74 -27.06 3.01
N HIS A 309 -19.21 -26.08 2.26
CA HIS A 309 -19.32 -26.03 0.81
C HIS A 309 -18.69 -27.25 0.13
N LEU A 310 -17.47 -27.64 0.52
CA LEU A 310 -16.79 -28.82 0.01
C LEU A 310 -17.58 -30.09 0.32
N THR A 311 -18.15 -30.22 1.52
CA THR A 311 -18.97 -31.38 1.90
C THR A 311 -20.22 -31.51 1.03
N HIS A 312 -20.89 -30.40 0.70
CA HIS A 312 -22.03 -30.40 -0.22
C HIS A 312 -21.64 -30.78 -1.65
N SER A 313 -20.37 -30.58 -2.02
CA SER A 313 -19.79 -30.92 -3.32
C SER A 313 -18.99 -32.23 -3.27
N ASN A 314 -19.43 -33.23 -2.50
CA ASN A 314 -18.78 -34.55 -2.36
C ASN A 314 -17.28 -34.50 -1.95
N GLY A 315 -16.89 -33.48 -1.17
CA GLY A 315 -15.51 -33.25 -0.74
C GLY A 315 -14.71 -32.33 -1.67
N GLY A 316 -15.31 -31.77 -2.72
CA GLY A 316 -14.64 -30.97 -3.75
C GLY A 316 -13.99 -31.83 -4.85
N PRO A 317 -13.35 -31.21 -5.85
CA PRO A 317 -12.68 -31.92 -6.94
C PRO A 317 -11.54 -32.80 -6.41
N ARG A 318 -11.51 -34.06 -6.83
CA ARG A 318 -10.41 -34.97 -6.43
C ARG A 318 -9.16 -34.68 -7.25
N ILE A 319 -8.04 -34.37 -6.58
CA ILE A 319 -6.75 -34.02 -7.22
C ILE A 319 -5.71 -35.10 -6.94
N ALA A 320 -5.14 -35.69 -7.99
CA ALA A 320 -3.99 -36.59 -7.89
C ALA A 320 -2.68 -35.82 -8.05
N VAL A 321 -1.83 -35.85 -7.03
CA VAL A 321 -0.47 -35.29 -7.05
C VAL A 321 0.51 -36.40 -7.42
N ALA A 322 0.94 -36.39 -8.68
CA ALA A 322 1.99 -37.26 -9.20
C ALA A 322 3.37 -36.65 -8.90
N LEU A 323 3.95 -37.06 -7.77
CA LEU A 323 5.25 -36.60 -7.29
C LEU A 323 6.37 -37.32 -8.05
N LEU A 324 7.06 -36.61 -8.94
CA LEU A 324 8.16 -37.12 -9.75
C LEU A 324 9.50 -36.98 -9.02
N ASP A 325 10.12 -38.09 -8.68
CA ASP A 325 11.48 -38.16 -8.12
C ASP A 325 12.45 -38.78 -9.14
N ALA A 326 12.93 -37.93 -10.06
CA ALA A 326 13.88 -38.34 -11.08
C ALA A 326 15.29 -38.60 -10.54
N LYS A 327 15.64 -38.06 -9.37
CA LYS A 327 17.00 -38.09 -8.80
C LYS A 327 17.20 -39.15 -7.72
N ALA A 328 16.15 -39.89 -7.36
CA ALA A 328 16.16 -40.77 -6.19
C ALA A 328 16.56 -39.98 -4.92
N ASP A 329 15.95 -38.81 -4.70
CA ASP A 329 16.21 -37.95 -3.56
C ASP A 329 15.14 -38.14 -2.47
N ARG A 330 15.48 -38.97 -1.48
CA ARG A 330 14.59 -39.29 -0.37
C ARG A 330 14.23 -38.06 0.47
N GLU A 331 15.17 -37.15 0.71
CA GLU A 331 14.90 -35.97 1.55
C GLU A 331 13.97 -34.99 0.84
N ALA A 332 14.13 -34.84 -0.47
CA ALA A 332 13.25 -34.03 -1.30
C ALA A 332 11.82 -34.59 -1.32
N VAL A 333 11.66 -35.91 -1.51
CA VAL A 333 10.35 -36.58 -1.43
C VAL A 333 9.71 -36.38 -0.06
N GLU A 334 10.46 -36.63 1.03
CA GLU A 334 9.95 -36.46 2.40
C GLU A 334 9.58 -35.00 2.73
N ARG A 335 10.24 -34.03 2.12
CA ARG A 335 9.89 -32.60 2.26
C ARG A 335 8.55 -32.29 1.63
N THR A 336 8.33 -32.70 0.38
CA THR A 336 7.06 -32.48 -0.33
C THR A 336 5.91 -33.17 0.38
N LEU A 337 6.08 -34.44 0.77
CA LEU A 337 5.06 -35.20 1.49
C LEU A 337 4.68 -34.55 2.84
N ARG A 338 5.66 -34.06 3.59
CA ARG A 338 5.40 -33.32 4.85
C ARG A 338 4.58 -32.05 4.60
N SER A 339 4.84 -31.31 3.52
CA SER A 339 4.06 -30.10 3.20
C SER A 339 2.60 -30.41 2.90
N LEU A 340 2.32 -31.50 2.15
CA LEU A 340 0.96 -31.95 1.82
C LEU A 340 0.19 -32.43 3.07
N GLU A 341 0.88 -33.02 4.04
CA GLU A 341 0.25 -33.51 5.28
C GLU A 341 0.04 -32.38 6.30
N SER A 342 1.08 -31.59 6.58
CA SER A 342 1.10 -30.67 7.72
C SER A 342 0.67 -29.23 7.38
N ASN A 343 0.96 -28.74 6.18
CA ASN A 343 0.74 -27.33 5.82
C ASN A 343 -0.52 -27.14 4.98
N ASN A 344 -0.74 -27.99 3.98
CA ASN A 344 -1.85 -27.91 3.05
C ASN A 344 -3.23 -28.11 3.74
N CYS A 345 -4.18 -27.21 3.44
CA CYS A 345 -5.53 -27.26 4.01
C CYS A 345 -6.52 -28.13 3.23
N TYR A 346 -6.24 -28.48 1.97
CA TYR A 346 -7.17 -29.27 1.16
C TYR A 346 -6.89 -30.78 1.25
N ARG A 347 -7.92 -31.58 1.56
CA ARG A 347 -7.72 -33.00 1.93
C ARG A 347 -8.19 -34.03 0.92
N ASN A 348 -8.98 -33.64 -0.10
CA ASN A 348 -9.45 -34.55 -1.14
C ASN A 348 -8.38 -34.74 -2.24
N ILE A 349 -7.24 -35.30 -1.83
CA ILE A 349 -6.08 -35.52 -2.68
C ILE A 349 -5.65 -36.98 -2.66
N ASP A 350 -5.17 -37.47 -3.80
CA ASP A 350 -4.40 -38.70 -3.90
C ASP A 350 -2.93 -38.34 -4.13
N ILE A 351 -2.01 -39.13 -3.56
CA ILE A 351 -0.57 -38.89 -3.72
C ILE A 351 0.04 -40.12 -4.39
N GLN A 352 0.63 -39.95 -5.56
CA GLN A 352 1.35 -41.00 -6.27
C GLN A 352 2.83 -40.61 -6.37
N VAL A 353 3.71 -41.43 -5.79
CA VAL A 353 5.16 -41.19 -5.82
C VAL A 353 5.75 -41.98 -6.97
N VAL A 354 6.23 -41.29 -8.01
CA VAL A 354 6.94 -41.87 -9.14
C VAL A 354 8.44 -41.80 -8.85
N SER A 355 8.99 -42.88 -8.30
CA SER A 355 10.40 -42.96 -7.88
C SER A 355 11.00 -44.35 -8.14
N SER A 356 12.31 -44.43 -8.20
CA SER A 356 13.04 -45.71 -8.16
C SER A 356 13.22 -46.25 -6.74
N MET A 357 12.98 -45.42 -5.71
CA MET A 357 13.09 -45.78 -4.30
C MET A 357 11.73 -45.79 -3.60
N ALA A 358 11.55 -46.71 -2.66
CA ALA A 358 10.36 -46.71 -1.83
C ALA A 358 10.42 -45.57 -0.79
N PRO A 359 9.38 -44.72 -0.68
CA PRO A 359 9.33 -43.70 0.34
C PRO A 359 9.29 -44.37 1.72
N SER A 360 10.08 -43.83 2.66
CA SER A 360 10.19 -44.41 4.01
C SER A 360 9.10 -43.95 4.96
N GLY A 361 8.49 -42.80 4.65
CA GLY A 361 7.38 -42.22 5.38
C GLY A 361 6.18 -42.21 4.47
N LEU A 362 5.10 -42.88 4.91
CA LEU A 362 3.69 -42.58 4.67
C LEU A 362 2.91 -43.74 5.29
N ASN A 363 2.12 -43.44 6.31
CA ASN A 363 1.17 -44.36 6.95
C ASN A 363 0.00 -44.66 5.99
N GLY A 364 0.27 -45.20 4.79
CA GLY A 364 -0.73 -45.66 3.84
C GLY A 364 -1.44 -44.58 2.98
N ARG A 365 -0.94 -43.33 2.91
CA ARG A 365 -1.58 -42.24 2.13
C ARG A 365 -0.93 -41.90 0.78
N ALA A 366 0.25 -42.41 0.45
CA ALA A 366 0.74 -42.33 -0.93
C ALA A 366 1.08 -43.70 -1.47
N GLU A 367 0.87 -43.84 -2.76
CA GLU A 367 1.10 -45.05 -3.53
C GLU A 367 2.41 -44.90 -4.31
N LEU A 368 3.29 -45.89 -4.21
CA LEU A 368 4.55 -45.92 -4.96
C LEU A 368 4.31 -46.51 -6.35
N PHE A 369 4.69 -45.76 -7.38
CA PHE A 369 4.80 -46.22 -8.75
C PHE A 369 6.28 -46.34 -9.12
N PRO A 370 6.86 -47.56 -9.11
CA PRO A 370 8.28 -47.73 -9.32
C PRO A 370 8.68 -47.44 -10.78
N LEU A 371 9.78 -46.72 -10.98
CA LEU A 371 10.31 -46.49 -12.33
C LEU A 371 10.73 -47.81 -13.03
N ALA A 372 11.24 -48.81 -12.30
CA ALA A 372 11.48 -50.19 -12.76
C ALA A 372 12.08 -50.36 -14.18
N GLY A 373 12.94 -49.44 -14.63
CA GLY A 373 13.55 -49.45 -15.96
C GLY A 373 12.69 -48.85 -17.10
N SER A 374 11.49 -48.36 -16.78
CA SER A 374 10.64 -47.55 -17.65
C SER A 374 11.01 -46.06 -17.58
N THR A 375 10.63 -45.28 -18.58
CA THR A 375 10.79 -43.82 -18.54
C THR A 375 9.80 -43.19 -17.55
N PRO A 376 10.13 -42.05 -16.91
CA PRO A 376 9.18 -41.34 -16.05
C PRO A 376 7.82 -41.06 -16.70
N MET A 377 7.82 -40.64 -17.97
CA MET A 377 6.60 -40.32 -18.72
C MET A 377 5.72 -41.56 -18.92
N ALA A 378 6.30 -42.73 -19.19
CA ALA A 378 5.53 -43.97 -19.27
C ALA A 378 4.83 -44.29 -17.95
N VAL A 379 5.50 -44.08 -16.82
CA VAL A 379 4.92 -44.30 -15.48
C VAL A 379 3.88 -43.23 -15.14
N LEU A 380 4.12 -41.95 -15.46
CA LEU A 380 3.12 -40.88 -15.31
C LEU A 380 1.86 -41.16 -16.12
N ASN A 381 1.99 -41.70 -17.33
CA ASN A 381 0.84 -42.10 -18.14
C ASN A 381 0.08 -43.28 -17.50
N VAL A 382 0.77 -44.23 -16.86
CA VAL A 382 0.12 -45.30 -16.08
C VAL A 382 -0.62 -44.72 -14.86
N VAL A 383 -0.02 -43.75 -14.16
CA VAL A 383 -0.67 -43.03 -13.06
C VAL A 383 -1.94 -42.34 -13.55
N ALA A 384 -1.87 -41.57 -14.64
CA ALA A 384 -3.04 -40.89 -15.22
C ALA A 384 -4.14 -41.88 -15.63
N ASN A 385 -3.78 -43.00 -16.26
CA ASN A 385 -4.74 -44.02 -16.70
C ASN A 385 -5.40 -44.79 -15.54
N SER A 386 -4.69 -45.01 -14.44
CA SER A 386 -5.23 -45.76 -13.29
C SER A 386 -5.94 -44.87 -12.26
N SER A 387 -5.61 -43.58 -12.22
CA SER A 387 -6.18 -42.61 -11.29
C SER A 387 -7.70 -42.48 -11.44
N GLN A 388 -8.38 -42.35 -10.30
CA GLN A 388 -9.80 -42.01 -10.20
C GLN A 388 -10.02 -40.51 -9.92
N ALA A 389 -8.94 -39.72 -9.88
CA ALA A 389 -9.00 -38.29 -9.70
C ALA A 389 -9.47 -37.58 -10.98
N GLU A 390 -10.15 -36.46 -10.82
CA GLU A 390 -10.62 -35.62 -11.92
C GLU A 390 -9.48 -34.79 -12.51
N TRP A 391 -8.54 -34.39 -11.65
CA TRP A 391 -7.39 -33.55 -11.98
C TRP A 391 -6.09 -34.25 -11.62
N ILE A 392 -5.09 -34.14 -12.49
CA ILE A 392 -3.72 -34.62 -12.28
C ILE A 392 -2.78 -33.40 -12.20
N LEU A 393 -1.99 -33.32 -11.13
CA LEU A 393 -0.90 -32.36 -10.96
C LEU A 393 0.43 -33.14 -10.96
N VAL A 394 1.34 -32.80 -11.86
CA VAL A 394 2.73 -33.28 -11.80
C VAL A 394 3.55 -32.28 -10.99
N ALA A 395 4.34 -32.78 -10.04
CA ALA A 395 5.19 -31.96 -9.20
C ALA A 395 6.53 -32.66 -8.95
N GLU A 396 7.64 -31.94 -8.98
CA GLU A 396 8.95 -32.53 -8.69
C GLU A 396 9.18 -32.72 -7.18
N ALA A 397 9.94 -33.76 -6.82
CA ALA A 397 10.39 -33.96 -5.46
C ALA A 397 11.18 -32.73 -4.94
N GLY A 398 10.81 -32.22 -3.77
CA GLY A 398 11.45 -31.08 -3.10
C GLY A 398 10.62 -29.79 -3.10
N VAL A 399 9.53 -29.71 -3.87
CA VAL A 399 8.55 -28.61 -3.76
C VAL A 399 7.78 -28.68 -2.44
N GLU A 400 7.26 -27.56 -1.98
CA GLU A 400 6.46 -27.49 -0.75
C GLU A 400 5.12 -26.82 -1.01
N PHE A 401 4.01 -27.53 -0.82
CA PHE A 401 2.68 -26.98 -1.02
C PHE A 401 2.37 -25.90 0.02
N THR A 402 1.76 -24.81 -0.45
CA THR A 402 1.32 -23.73 0.44
C THR A 402 0.09 -24.18 1.23
N SER A 403 -0.27 -23.41 2.25
CA SER A 403 -1.44 -23.70 3.06
C SER A 403 -2.75 -23.59 2.30
N SER A 404 -2.85 -22.58 1.45
CA SER A 404 -4.05 -22.17 0.72
C SER A 404 -4.09 -22.67 -0.72
N GLY A 405 -2.95 -23.00 -1.33
CA GLY A 405 -2.81 -23.27 -2.76
C GLY A 405 -3.83 -24.26 -3.33
N LEU A 406 -3.78 -25.52 -2.87
CA LEU A 406 -4.74 -26.55 -3.32
C LEU A 406 -6.18 -26.26 -2.87
N LEU A 407 -6.37 -25.51 -1.78
CA LEU A 407 -7.69 -25.16 -1.28
C LEU A 407 -8.38 -24.15 -2.21
N ILE A 408 -7.70 -23.06 -2.53
CA ILE A 408 -8.22 -22.05 -3.47
C ILE A 408 -8.37 -22.67 -4.86
N ALA A 409 -7.40 -23.48 -5.31
CA ALA A 409 -7.53 -24.22 -6.56
C ALA A 409 -8.79 -25.09 -6.60
N ALA A 410 -9.07 -25.85 -5.54
CA ALA A 410 -10.28 -26.67 -5.48
C ALA A 410 -11.56 -25.85 -5.48
N LEU A 411 -11.59 -24.71 -4.78
CA LEU A 411 -12.75 -23.81 -4.74
C LEU A 411 -13.02 -23.15 -6.09
N ASP A 412 -11.99 -22.74 -6.81
CA ASP A 412 -12.13 -22.15 -8.15
C ASP A 412 -12.52 -23.21 -9.19
N LEU A 413 -11.95 -24.41 -9.10
CA LEU A 413 -12.29 -25.54 -9.98
C LEU A 413 -13.74 -26.02 -9.84
N LEU A 414 -14.38 -25.85 -8.68
CA LEU A 414 -15.82 -26.13 -8.52
C LEU A 414 -16.70 -25.20 -9.36
N GLY A 415 -16.27 -23.95 -9.57
CA GLY A 415 -16.97 -22.97 -10.40
C GLY A 415 -16.51 -22.93 -11.86
N ALA A 416 -15.45 -23.68 -12.21
CA ALA A 416 -14.88 -23.66 -13.54
C ALA A 416 -15.83 -24.31 -14.57
N PRO A 417 -15.94 -23.77 -15.79
CA PRO A 417 -16.76 -24.36 -16.84
C PRO A 417 -16.19 -25.72 -17.28
N GLU A 418 -17.05 -26.60 -17.81
CA GLU A 418 -16.59 -27.90 -18.33
C GLU A 418 -15.59 -27.79 -19.49
N SER A 419 -15.54 -26.65 -20.18
CA SER A 419 -14.52 -26.38 -21.20
C SER A 419 -13.12 -26.15 -20.61
N CYS A 420 -12.99 -25.94 -19.30
CA CYS A 420 -11.71 -25.84 -18.63
C CYS A 420 -11.09 -27.23 -18.50
N LEU A 421 -9.97 -27.43 -19.19
CA LEU A 421 -9.24 -28.71 -19.26
C LEU A 421 -7.85 -28.63 -18.61
N ALA A 422 -7.36 -27.42 -18.36
CA ALA A 422 -6.13 -27.21 -17.62
C ALA A 422 -6.21 -25.89 -16.84
N VAL A 423 -5.57 -25.86 -15.67
CA VAL A 423 -5.31 -24.61 -14.95
C VAL A 423 -3.89 -24.59 -14.45
N TYR A 424 -3.25 -23.43 -14.51
CA TYR A 424 -2.00 -23.17 -13.81
C TYR A 424 -2.22 -22.16 -12.71
N ALA A 425 -1.28 -22.08 -11.79
CA ALA A 425 -1.39 -21.23 -10.60
C ALA A 425 -0.14 -20.36 -10.43
N ASP A 426 -0.15 -19.48 -9.45
CA ASP A 426 1.05 -18.74 -9.04
C ASP A 426 2.00 -19.64 -8.23
N GLU A 427 3.23 -19.18 -7.99
CA GLU A 427 4.22 -19.93 -7.19
C GLU A 427 5.05 -19.04 -6.27
N LEU A 428 5.45 -19.57 -5.12
CA LEU A 428 6.54 -19.02 -4.32
C LEU A 428 7.87 -19.59 -4.82
N MET A 429 8.94 -18.79 -4.75
CA MET A 429 10.26 -19.19 -5.22
C MET A 429 11.29 -19.12 -4.09
N ARG A 430 12.12 -20.16 -3.97
CA ARG A 430 13.36 -20.14 -3.20
C ARG A 430 14.46 -19.55 -4.08
N LEU A 431 14.97 -18.39 -3.67
CA LEU A 431 16.05 -17.69 -4.36
C LEU A 431 17.40 -18.15 -3.81
N GLU A 432 18.48 -17.84 -4.53
CA GLU A 432 19.84 -18.06 -4.07
C GLU A 432 20.10 -17.32 -2.73
N GLU A 433 21.11 -17.77 -1.97
CA GLU A 433 21.48 -17.22 -0.65
C GLU A 433 20.39 -17.28 0.43
N GLY A 434 19.32 -18.06 0.21
CA GLY A 434 18.23 -18.25 1.18
C GLY A 434 17.12 -17.20 1.09
N GLY A 435 17.09 -16.40 0.02
CA GLY A 435 16.00 -15.45 -0.25
C GLY A 435 14.68 -16.12 -0.64
N SER A 436 13.59 -15.35 -0.63
CA SER A 436 12.27 -15.79 -1.10
C SER A 436 11.70 -14.81 -2.12
N GLY A 437 11.08 -15.34 -3.16
CA GLY A 437 10.42 -14.60 -4.23
C GLY A 437 9.03 -15.15 -4.52
N VAL A 438 8.35 -14.56 -5.49
CA VAL A 438 7.01 -14.97 -5.93
C VAL A 438 6.86 -14.76 -7.44
N ALA A 439 6.25 -15.74 -8.09
CA ALA A 439 5.86 -15.76 -9.49
C ALA A 439 4.33 -15.65 -9.57
N LEU A 440 3.85 -14.40 -9.63
CA LEU A 440 2.48 -14.00 -9.92
C LEU A 440 2.34 -13.84 -11.43
N ARG A 441 1.66 -14.79 -12.06
CA ARG A 441 1.56 -14.92 -13.51
C ARG A 441 0.38 -14.11 -14.04
N PRO A 442 0.45 -13.59 -15.28
CA PRO A 442 -0.73 -13.06 -15.94
C PRO A 442 -1.70 -14.20 -16.29
N ASP A 443 -2.87 -13.87 -16.82
CA ASP A 443 -3.72 -14.86 -17.50
C ASP A 443 -3.02 -15.41 -18.75
N PHE A 444 -3.59 -16.49 -19.31
CA PHE A 444 -2.85 -17.33 -20.25
C PHE A 444 -2.34 -16.54 -21.45
N ASN A 445 -1.03 -16.63 -21.66
CA ASN A 445 -0.31 -15.85 -22.66
C ASN A 445 0.57 -16.81 -23.46
N LEU A 446 0.11 -17.18 -24.66
CA LEU A 446 0.79 -18.16 -25.51
C LEU A 446 2.19 -17.68 -25.89
N ASP A 447 2.35 -16.42 -26.28
CA ASP A 447 3.65 -15.87 -26.65
C ASP A 447 4.63 -15.89 -25.45
N LEU A 448 4.14 -15.60 -24.24
CA LEU A 448 4.95 -15.74 -23.02
C LEU A 448 5.32 -17.22 -22.72
N LEU A 449 4.41 -18.17 -22.96
CA LEU A 449 4.69 -19.61 -22.78
C LEU A 449 5.76 -20.09 -23.76
N LEU A 450 5.67 -19.67 -25.03
CA LEU A 450 6.61 -20.07 -26.07
C LEU A 450 7.98 -19.40 -25.87
N SER A 451 8.02 -18.12 -25.48
CA SER A 451 9.27 -17.40 -25.26
C SER A 451 9.92 -17.67 -23.90
N PHE A 452 9.18 -18.13 -22.89
CA PHE A 452 9.71 -18.44 -21.56
C PHE A 452 9.00 -19.63 -20.88
N PRO A 453 9.17 -20.88 -21.40
CA PRO A 453 8.54 -22.07 -20.83
C PRO A 453 8.82 -22.26 -19.34
N ALA A 454 10.05 -21.99 -18.89
CA ALA A 454 10.45 -22.14 -17.48
C ALA A 454 9.56 -21.35 -16.50
N GLY A 455 8.98 -20.22 -16.94
CA GLY A 455 8.08 -19.40 -16.12
C GLY A 455 6.63 -19.86 -16.09
N LEU A 456 6.16 -20.64 -17.08
CA LEU A 456 4.75 -20.96 -17.26
C LEU A 456 4.40 -22.45 -17.42
N CYS A 457 5.32 -23.34 -17.80
CA CYS A 457 4.97 -24.71 -18.17
C CYS A 457 4.79 -25.67 -16.98
N LYS A 458 5.29 -25.34 -15.80
CA LYS A 458 5.29 -26.28 -14.67
C LYS A 458 4.03 -26.23 -13.84
N HIS A 459 3.71 -27.35 -13.20
CA HIS A 459 2.70 -27.47 -12.14
C HIS A 459 1.27 -27.15 -12.59
N TRP A 460 0.91 -27.54 -13.81
CA TRP A 460 -0.48 -27.44 -14.26
C TRP A 460 -1.33 -28.55 -13.63
N LEU A 461 -2.53 -28.18 -13.20
CA LEU A 461 -3.61 -29.12 -12.93
C LEU A 461 -4.28 -29.44 -14.26
N LEU A 462 -4.17 -30.69 -14.69
CA LEU A 462 -4.67 -31.17 -15.97
C LEU A 462 -5.88 -32.06 -15.75
N ARG A 463 -6.95 -31.84 -16.52
CA ARG A 463 -8.13 -32.69 -16.47
C ARG A 463 -7.76 -34.08 -16.98
N ARG A 464 -7.96 -35.08 -16.11
CA ARG A 464 -7.46 -36.44 -16.33
C ARG A 464 -7.97 -37.05 -17.64
N GLU A 465 -9.24 -36.83 -17.98
CA GLU A 465 -9.84 -37.36 -19.20
C GLU A 465 -9.19 -36.80 -20.47
N ALA A 466 -8.96 -35.48 -20.53
CA ALA A 466 -8.27 -34.84 -21.65
C ALA A 466 -6.81 -35.31 -21.78
N LEU A 467 -6.12 -35.49 -20.64
CA LEU A 467 -4.76 -36.01 -20.61
C LEU A 467 -4.67 -37.42 -21.22
N VAL A 468 -5.60 -38.30 -20.88
CA VAL A 468 -5.66 -39.65 -21.42
C VAL A 468 -6.10 -39.66 -22.89
N GLU A 469 -7.09 -38.86 -23.26
CA GLU A 469 -7.60 -38.78 -24.64
C GLU A 469 -6.52 -38.31 -25.64
N LEU A 470 -5.68 -37.36 -25.23
CA LEU A 470 -4.56 -36.85 -26.03
C LEU A 470 -3.33 -37.76 -26.04
N GLY A 471 -3.41 -38.96 -25.46
CA GLY A 471 -2.32 -39.94 -25.45
C GLY A 471 -1.25 -39.70 -24.38
N GLY A 472 -1.50 -38.85 -23.39
CA GLY A 472 -0.61 -38.60 -22.26
C GLY A 472 0.65 -37.78 -22.60
N PHE A 473 1.68 -37.92 -21.77
CA PHE A 473 2.99 -37.30 -21.92
C PHE A 473 3.88 -38.11 -22.88
N SER A 474 4.50 -37.42 -23.84
CA SER A 474 5.42 -38.05 -24.80
C SER A 474 6.76 -38.38 -24.14
N ALA A 475 7.28 -39.57 -24.41
CA ALA A 475 8.65 -39.94 -24.01
C ALA A 475 9.72 -39.45 -24.99
N GLU A 476 9.32 -38.86 -26.14
CA GLU A 476 10.24 -38.30 -27.13
C GLU A 476 10.92 -37.01 -26.64
N TYR A 477 10.21 -36.24 -25.81
CA TYR A 477 10.66 -34.96 -25.27
C TYR A 477 10.68 -35.01 -23.73
N ASP A 478 11.54 -35.86 -23.16
CA ASP A 478 11.58 -36.10 -21.71
C ASP A 478 11.93 -34.88 -20.85
N GLU A 479 12.66 -33.89 -21.37
CA GLU A 479 12.95 -32.64 -20.67
C GLU A 479 11.86 -31.58 -20.85
N ALA A 480 11.00 -31.71 -21.87
CA ALA A 480 9.97 -30.74 -22.26
C ALA A 480 8.57 -31.36 -22.35
N PHE A 481 8.34 -32.47 -21.63
CA PHE A 481 7.14 -33.29 -21.78
C PHE A 481 5.85 -32.56 -21.38
N GLU A 482 5.92 -31.67 -20.39
CA GLU A 482 4.79 -30.81 -19.99
C GLU A 482 4.47 -29.79 -21.08
N LEU A 483 5.49 -29.10 -21.60
CA LEU A 483 5.33 -28.13 -22.70
C LEU A 483 4.74 -28.80 -23.95
N ASP A 484 5.23 -29.99 -24.33
CA ASP A 484 4.69 -30.73 -25.47
C ASP A 484 3.20 -31.04 -25.29
N TYR A 485 2.81 -31.57 -24.13
CA TYR A 485 1.41 -31.87 -23.84
C TYR A 485 0.55 -30.61 -23.87
N GLN A 486 1.02 -29.52 -23.27
CA GLN A 486 0.30 -28.25 -23.21
C GLN A 486 0.06 -27.65 -24.60
N LEU A 487 1.08 -27.70 -25.48
CA LEU A 487 0.94 -27.22 -26.85
C LEU A 487 0.00 -28.11 -27.67
N ARG A 488 0.02 -29.44 -27.48
CA ARG A 488 -0.97 -30.35 -28.08
C ARG A 488 -2.39 -30.10 -27.58
N LEU A 489 -2.55 -29.75 -26.30
CA LEU A 489 -3.84 -29.37 -25.72
C LEU A 489 -4.37 -28.08 -26.38
N VAL A 490 -3.52 -27.06 -26.54
CA VAL A 490 -3.86 -25.81 -27.24
C VAL A 490 -4.19 -26.06 -28.71
N GLU A 491 -3.41 -26.89 -29.41
CA GLU A 491 -3.66 -27.29 -30.81
C GLU A 491 -5.05 -27.94 -31.00
N ARG A 492 -5.48 -28.74 -30.01
CA ARG A 492 -6.74 -29.49 -30.09
C ARG A 492 -7.97 -28.68 -29.65
N TYR A 493 -7.88 -27.95 -28.55
CA TYR A 493 -9.04 -27.34 -27.89
C TYR A 493 -8.99 -25.80 -27.87
N GLY A 494 -7.91 -25.18 -28.33
CA GLY A 494 -7.73 -23.72 -28.32
C GLY A 494 -7.38 -23.15 -26.95
N LEU A 495 -7.13 -21.85 -26.89
CA LEU A 495 -6.64 -21.16 -25.68
C LEU A 495 -7.65 -21.10 -24.55
N ALA A 496 -8.95 -21.07 -24.87
CA ALA A 496 -10.04 -20.91 -23.91
C ALA A 496 -10.23 -22.11 -22.96
N CYS A 497 -9.55 -23.24 -23.21
CA CYS A 497 -9.59 -24.39 -22.31
C CYS A 497 -8.65 -24.26 -21.09
N ILE A 498 -7.83 -23.20 -21.05
CA ILE A 498 -6.85 -22.97 -19.99
C ILE A 498 -7.34 -21.86 -19.07
N GLY A 499 -7.39 -22.15 -17.77
CA GLY A 499 -7.63 -21.16 -16.72
C GLY A 499 -6.37 -20.82 -15.94
N HIS A 500 -6.46 -19.78 -15.11
CA HIS A 500 -5.41 -19.33 -14.21
C HIS A 500 -5.99 -19.16 -12.80
N ILE A 501 -5.30 -19.71 -11.81
CA ILE A 501 -5.62 -19.54 -10.38
C ILE A 501 -4.61 -18.56 -9.80
N SER A 502 -5.06 -17.35 -9.43
CA SER A 502 -4.21 -16.30 -8.83
C SER A 502 -3.89 -16.57 -7.35
N GLU A 503 -3.34 -17.74 -7.06
CA GLU A 503 -2.92 -18.19 -5.73
C GLU A 503 -1.61 -18.99 -5.83
N PRO A 504 -0.59 -18.73 -4.98
CA PRO A 504 0.60 -19.55 -4.95
C PRO A 504 0.30 -21.00 -4.55
N LEU A 505 0.40 -21.92 -5.51
CA LEU A 505 0.08 -23.34 -5.29
C LEU A 505 1.11 -24.03 -4.38
N LEU A 506 2.39 -23.73 -4.64
CA LEU A 506 3.53 -24.34 -3.99
C LEU A 506 4.73 -23.40 -3.99
N THR A 507 5.76 -23.81 -3.25
CA THR A 507 7.09 -23.22 -3.23
C THR A 507 8.06 -24.13 -3.99
N SER A 508 8.67 -23.60 -5.04
CA SER A 508 9.67 -24.25 -5.89
C SER A 508 10.99 -23.49 -5.84
N ASP A 509 12.02 -24.01 -6.49
CA ASP A 509 13.29 -23.28 -6.66
C ASP A 509 13.14 -22.25 -7.80
N ALA A 510 13.94 -21.18 -7.76
CA ALA A 510 13.93 -20.16 -8.82
C ALA A 510 14.10 -20.78 -10.23
N PHE A 511 13.53 -20.12 -11.24
CA PHE A 511 13.56 -20.61 -12.62
C PHE A 511 14.98 -20.94 -13.09
N ALA A 512 15.18 -22.18 -13.55
CA ALA A 512 16.43 -22.60 -14.14
C ALA A 512 16.56 -22.00 -15.55
N LEU A 513 17.32 -20.91 -15.68
CA LEU A 513 17.58 -20.27 -16.97
C LEU A 513 18.59 -21.10 -17.79
N ARG A 514 18.09 -22.01 -18.62
CA ARG A 514 18.89 -22.89 -19.50
C ARG A 514 18.27 -22.98 -20.90
N ASP A 515 19.11 -23.01 -21.93
CA ASP A 515 18.66 -23.38 -23.29
C ASP A 515 18.44 -24.89 -23.36
N SER A 516 17.28 -25.34 -23.84
CA SER A 516 16.96 -26.74 -24.08
C SER A 516 16.62 -26.97 -25.55
N ALA A 517 17.36 -27.89 -26.19
CA ALA A 517 17.09 -28.30 -27.56
C ALA A 517 15.71 -28.96 -27.72
N GLN A 518 15.21 -29.63 -26.67
CA GLN A 518 13.89 -30.27 -26.71
C GLN A 518 12.76 -29.23 -26.62
N GLU A 519 12.90 -28.21 -25.77
CA GLU A 519 11.92 -27.11 -25.72
C GLU A 519 11.82 -26.41 -27.07
N ARG A 520 12.95 -26.11 -27.71
CA ARG A 520 12.98 -25.55 -29.07
C ARG A 520 12.30 -26.45 -30.11
N ALA A 521 12.62 -27.74 -30.12
CA ALA A 521 12.02 -28.70 -31.06
C ALA A 521 10.49 -28.83 -30.86
N VAL A 522 10.02 -28.80 -29.61
CA VAL A 522 8.59 -28.83 -29.28
C VAL A 522 7.88 -27.56 -29.75
N ILE A 523 8.50 -26.39 -29.58
CA ILE A 523 7.96 -25.12 -30.07
C ILE A 523 7.93 -25.12 -31.60
N GLU A 524 8.99 -25.55 -32.28
CA GLU A 524 9.03 -25.67 -33.75
C GLU A 524 7.94 -26.61 -34.27
N ARG A 525 7.76 -27.78 -33.63
CA ARG A 525 6.64 -28.70 -33.93
C ARG A 525 5.29 -28.00 -33.84
N HIS A 526 5.07 -27.24 -32.76
CA HIS A 526 3.83 -26.51 -32.55
C HIS A 526 3.60 -25.45 -33.66
N LEU A 527 4.63 -24.70 -34.02
CA LEU A 527 4.56 -23.70 -35.10
C LEU A 527 4.26 -24.35 -36.46
N HIS A 528 4.89 -25.50 -36.75
CA HIS A 528 4.60 -26.28 -37.96
C HIS A 528 3.15 -26.79 -37.98
N ALA A 529 2.64 -27.29 -36.85
CA ALA A 529 1.24 -27.72 -36.72
C ALA A 529 0.24 -26.59 -36.96
N ARG A 530 0.66 -25.34 -36.71
CA ARG A 530 -0.11 -24.12 -36.98
C ARG A 530 0.06 -23.57 -38.40
N GLY A 531 0.87 -24.22 -39.24
CA GLY A 531 1.05 -23.87 -40.66
C GLY A 531 2.30 -23.03 -40.97
N TYR A 532 3.18 -22.79 -40.00
CA TYR A 532 4.42 -22.04 -40.21
C TYR A 532 5.57 -22.98 -40.60
N GLU A 533 5.55 -23.52 -41.82
CA GLU A 533 6.49 -24.58 -42.27
C GLU A 533 7.98 -24.19 -42.26
N GLN A 534 8.29 -22.89 -42.24
CA GLN A 534 9.66 -22.36 -42.22
C GLN A 534 10.04 -21.74 -40.87
N ALA A 535 9.22 -21.95 -39.83
CA ALA A 535 9.48 -21.39 -38.52
C ALA A 535 10.80 -21.89 -37.93
N LYS A 536 11.44 -21.03 -37.13
CA LYS A 536 12.68 -21.34 -36.41
C LYS A 536 12.60 -20.79 -35.00
N VAL A 537 13.19 -21.53 -34.06
CA VAL A 537 13.27 -21.12 -32.67
C VAL A 537 14.73 -21.02 -32.27
N ASP A 538 15.17 -19.80 -31.94
CA ASP A 538 16.53 -19.53 -31.46
C ASP A 538 16.51 -19.10 -29.98
N SER A 539 17.68 -19.02 -29.35
CA SER A 539 17.84 -18.55 -27.99
C SER A 539 19.10 -17.69 -27.88
N ARG A 540 18.90 -16.37 -27.79
CA ARG A 540 19.99 -15.42 -27.53
C ARG A 540 20.42 -15.43 -26.06
N LEU A 541 19.49 -15.71 -25.15
CA LEU A 541 19.72 -15.76 -23.71
C LEU A 541 19.17 -17.08 -23.16
N PRO A 542 19.87 -17.76 -22.22
CA PRO A 542 19.46 -19.09 -21.76
C PRO A 542 18.00 -19.13 -21.29
N GLY A 543 17.22 -20.07 -21.82
CA GLY A 543 15.82 -20.32 -21.47
C GLY A 543 14.84 -19.26 -21.96
N ARG A 544 15.28 -18.32 -22.81
CA ARG A 544 14.45 -17.30 -23.44
C ARG A 544 14.52 -17.49 -24.94
N TYR A 545 13.38 -17.77 -25.54
CA TYR A 545 13.28 -18.17 -26.95
C TYR A 545 12.77 -17.02 -27.81
N GLU A 546 13.45 -16.84 -28.94
CA GLU A 546 13.12 -15.87 -29.99
C GLU A 546 12.54 -16.66 -31.17
N LEU A 547 11.29 -16.36 -31.52
CA LEU A 547 10.55 -17.09 -32.56
C LEU A 547 10.59 -16.30 -33.86
N ASP A 548 11.00 -16.96 -34.94
CA ASP A 548 10.82 -16.52 -36.33
C ASP A 548 9.76 -17.40 -36.98
N TYR A 549 8.66 -16.81 -37.43
CA TYR A 549 7.53 -17.53 -38.02
C TYR A 549 7.76 -17.90 -39.49
N GLY A 550 8.82 -17.39 -40.14
CA GLY A 550 9.23 -17.80 -41.48
C GLY A 550 8.17 -17.56 -42.56
N HIS A 551 7.50 -16.41 -42.52
CA HIS A 551 6.41 -16.10 -43.45
C HIS A 551 6.85 -16.16 -44.92
N ALA A 552 6.08 -16.85 -45.77
CA ALA A 552 6.40 -17.02 -47.18
C ALA A 552 6.21 -15.74 -48.03
N GLN A 553 5.30 -14.86 -47.62
CA GLN A 553 5.04 -13.57 -48.26
C GLN A 553 5.54 -12.43 -47.37
N LEU A 554 6.18 -11.46 -48.00
CA LEU A 554 6.66 -10.24 -47.36
C LEU A 554 5.57 -9.17 -47.45
N GLY A 555 4.95 -8.82 -46.32
CA GLY A 555 3.90 -7.80 -46.24
C GLY A 555 4.43 -6.39 -46.52
N SER A 556 3.62 -5.55 -47.16
CA SER A 556 3.97 -4.16 -47.40
C SER A 556 3.57 -3.26 -46.21
N VAL A 557 4.40 -2.28 -45.85
CA VAL A 557 4.15 -1.40 -44.69
C VAL A 557 4.05 0.08 -45.09
N SER A 558 3.00 0.77 -44.64
CA SER A 558 2.96 2.23 -44.63
C SER A 558 3.32 2.74 -43.23
N ILE A 559 4.46 3.42 -43.10
CA ILE A 559 4.89 4.05 -41.85
C ILE A 559 4.29 5.46 -41.81
N LEU A 560 3.44 5.75 -40.84
CA LEU A 560 2.72 7.01 -40.73
C LEU A 560 3.24 7.83 -39.54
N ILE A 561 3.70 9.05 -39.82
CA ILE A 561 4.27 9.96 -38.82
C ILE A 561 3.50 11.28 -38.87
N VAL A 562 2.81 11.62 -37.77
CA VAL A 562 2.12 12.92 -37.63
C VAL A 562 3.15 13.98 -37.28
N VAL A 563 3.26 15.03 -38.08
CA VAL A 563 4.31 16.04 -37.91
C VAL A 563 3.74 17.39 -37.49
N LYS A 564 4.22 17.92 -36.35
CA LYS A 564 3.75 19.20 -35.79
C LYS A 564 4.84 19.99 -35.06
N ASP A 565 5.40 20.99 -35.73
CA ASP A 565 6.29 22.06 -35.25
C ASP A 565 7.52 21.58 -34.43
N ARG A 566 8.02 20.36 -34.67
CA ARG A 566 9.20 19.74 -34.01
C ARG A 566 10.27 19.27 -35.02
N LEU A 567 10.73 20.21 -35.86
CA LEU A 567 11.65 19.92 -36.96
C LEU A 567 12.91 19.11 -36.57
N PRO A 568 13.66 19.42 -35.49
CA PRO A 568 14.86 18.66 -35.13
C PRO A 568 14.56 17.19 -34.80
N GLN A 569 13.42 16.92 -34.17
CA GLN A 569 13.02 15.58 -33.79
C GLN A 569 12.64 14.75 -35.01
N ILE A 570 11.81 15.31 -35.90
CA ILE A 570 11.41 14.58 -37.11
C ILE A 570 12.59 14.36 -38.06
N GLN A 571 13.55 15.28 -38.13
CA GLN A 571 14.78 15.08 -38.91
C GLN A 571 15.57 13.88 -38.39
N ARG A 572 15.82 13.81 -37.08
CA ARG A 572 16.51 12.66 -36.46
C ARG A 572 15.72 11.35 -36.62
N CYS A 573 14.40 11.41 -36.49
CA CYS A 573 13.52 10.27 -36.74
C CYS A 573 13.70 9.74 -38.16
N MET A 574 13.62 10.62 -39.16
CA MET A 574 13.83 10.26 -40.57
C MET A 574 15.24 9.76 -40.86
N GLU A 575 16.28 10.37 -40.29
CA GLU A 575 17.66 9.93 -40.43
C GLU A 575 17.83 8.49 -39.94
N THR A 576 17.45 8.21 -38.70
CA THR A 576 17.60 6.85 -38.12
C THR A 576 16.68 5.83 -38.78
N LEU A 577 15.46 6.23 -39.19
CA LEU A 577 14.55 5.35 -39.92
C LEU A 577 15.16 4.94 -41.26
N LEU A 578 15.66 5.88 -42.06
CA LEU A 578 16.25 5.58 -43.35
C LEU A 578 17.59 4.84 -43.24
N GLU A 579 18.38 5.11 -42.19
CA GLU A 579 19.66 4.44 -41.94
C GLU A 579 19.50 2.98 -41.51
N HIS A 580 18.53 2.69 -40.63
CA HIS A 580 18.40 1.37 -40.00
C HIS A 580 17.29 0.49 -40.59
N THR A 581 16.52 0.96 -41.58
CA THR A 581 15.49 0.13 -42.23
C THR A 581 16.09 -0.59 -43.44
N ASP A 582 16.38 -1.88 -43.26
CA ASP A 582 16.88 -2.80 -44.29
C ASP A 582 15.77 -3.55 -45.05
N TYR A 583 14.51 -3.41 -44.59
CA TYR A 583 13.34 -3.98 -45.25
C TYR A 583 12.96 -3.20 -46.51
N ALA A 584 12.66 -3.88 -47.61
CA ALA A 584 12.45 -3.22 -48.90
C ALA A 584 11.02 -2.73 -49.16
N ASN A 585 10.01 -3.40 -48.61
CA ASN A 585 8.60 -3.21 -48.97
C ASN A 585 7.90 -2.22 -48.02
N TYR A 586 8.36 -0.97 -47.97
CA TYR A 586 7.70 0.06 -47.18
C TYR A 586 7.56 1.39 -47.91
N GLU A 587 6.60 2.20 -47.47
CA GLU A 587 6.52 3.64 -47.73
C GLU A 587 6.48 4.42 -46.41
N VAL A 588 6.88 5.68 -46.44
CA VAL A 588 6.78 6.62 -45.33
C VAL A 588 5.81 7.75 -45.72
N LEU A 589 4.80 7.96 -44.89
CA LEU A 589 3.81 9.02 -45.02
C LEU A 589 4.01 10.04 -43.89
N LEU A 590 4.51 11.22 -44.26
CA LEU A 590 4.59 12.37 -43.36
C LEU A 590 3.26 13.11 -43.40
N LEU A 591 2.54 13.10 -42.28
CA LEU A 591 1.22 13.70 -42.17
C LEU A 591 1.37 15.12 -41.61
N ASP A 592 1.33 16.12 -42.50
CA ASP A 592 1.42 17.53 -42.13
C ASP A 592 0.10 17.98 -41.48
N HIS A 593 0.14 18.18 -40.17
CA HIS A 593 -1.00 18.64 -39.36
C HIS A 593 -1.07 20.17 -39.27
N GLY A 594 -0.92 20.85 -40.41
CA GLY A 594 -1.06 22.29 -40.53
C GLY A 594 0.03 23.10 -39.83
N ASN A 595 1.29 22.75 -40.10
CA ASN A 595 2.48 23.37 -39.54
C ASN A 595 2.58 24.88 -39.80
N GLN A 596 2.86 25.67 -38.76
CA GLN A 596 2.96 27.13 -38.85
C GLN A 596 4.41 27.62 -39.05
N SER A 597 5.37 26.81 -38.62
CA SER A 597 6.80 27.08 -38.75
C SER A 597 7.25 27.14 -40.23
N THR A 598 7.88 28.25 -40.64
CA THR A 598 8.46 28.37 -41.99
C THR A 598 9.53 27.31 -42.26
N PRO A 599 10.53 27.06 -41.38
CA PRO A 599 11.50 25.98 -41.56
C PRO A 599 10.86 24.60 -41.78
N MET A 600 9.76 24.31 -41.09
CA MET A 600 9.06 23.03 -41.19
C MET A 600 8.39 22.86 -42.55
N ARG A 601 7.68 23.90 -43.02
CA ARG A 601 7.05 23.90 -44.36
C ARG A 601 8.08 23.82 -45.49
N GLU A 602 9.19 24.54 -45.37
CA GLU A 602 10.28 24.48 -46.35
C GLU A 602 10.91 23.09 -46.40
N TRP A 603 11.08 22.43 -45.24
CA TRP A 603 11.60 21.07 -45.17
C TRP A 603 10.65 20.06 -45.82
N LEU A 604 9.34 20.12 -45.53
CA LEU A 604 8.33 19.24 -46.15
C LEU A 604 8.27 19.43 -47.67
N ALA A 605 8.26 20.67 -48.16
CA ALA A 605 8.30 20.96 -49.59
C ALA A 605 9.59 20.43 -50.24
N GLY A 606 10.71 20.49 -49.52
CA GLY A 606 11.98 19.90 -49.94
C GLY A 606 11.88 18.37 -50.07
N VAL A 607 11.25 17.69 -49.10
CA VAL A 607 10.99 16.24 -49.14
C VAL A 607 10.12 15.87 -50.33
N GLU A 608 9.02 16.59 -50.58
CA GLU A 608 8.16 16.35 -51.75
C GLU A 608 8.91 16.55 -53.08
N ALA A 609 9.76 17.57 -53.16
CA ALA A 609 10.53 17.88 -54.35
C ALA A 609 11.58 16.81 -54.71
N MET A 610 11.99 15.95 -53.76
CA MET A 610 12.87 14.81 -54.05
C MET A 610 12.19 13.78 -54.97
N GLY A 611 10.86 13.72 -54.99
CA GLY A 611 10.10 12.84 -55.88
C GLY A 611 10.33 11.35 -55.65
N VAL A 612 10.69 10.95 -54.42
CA VAL A 612 10.92 9.56 -54.04
C VAL A 612 9.58 8.89 -53.76
N ASP A 613 9.17 7.90 -54.56
CA ASP A 613 7.84 7.26 -54.42
C ASP A 613 7.64 6.56 -53.06
N GLN A 614 8.72 6.13 -52.41
CA GLN A 614 8.70 5.57 -51.05
C GLN A 614 8.49 6.61 -49.93
N LEU A 615 8.55 7.92 -50.21
CA LEU A 615 8.41 8.98 -49.20
C LEU A 615 7.43 10.04 -49.69
N ARG A 616 6.28 10.15 -49.02
CA ARG A 616 5.20 11.05 -49.41
C ARG A 616 4.80 11.97 -48.26
N VAL A 617 4.43 13.20 -48.59
CA VAL A 617 3.82 14.14 -47.65
C VAL A 617 2.33 14.22 -47.95
N LEU A 618 1.51 14.14 -46.90
CA LEU A 618 0.06 14.32 -46.97
C LEU A 618 -0.33 15.53 -46.12
N HIS A 619 -1.03 16.49 -46.72
CA HIS A 619 -1.42 17.72 -46.05
C HIS A 619 -2.85 17.66 -45.52
N PHE A 620 -3.03 18.02 -44.26
CA PHE A 620 -4.33 18.03 -43.57
C PHE A 620 -4.64 19.39 -42.95
N ASP A 621 -5.92 19.66 -42.72
CA ASP A 621 -6.39 20.87 -42.04
C ASP A 621 -5.96 20.85 -40.56
N SER A 622 -5.43 21.96 -40.06
CA SER A 622 -5.00 22.13 -38.67
C SER A 622 -6.16 22.03 -37.66
N ALA A 623 -7.41 22.19 -38.12
CA ALA A 623 -8.60 22.07 -37.30
C ALA A 623 -9.00 20.62 -36.99
N LEU A 624 -8.49 19.63 -37.75
CA LEU A 624 -8.79 18.22 -37.49
C LEU A 624 -8.15 17.76 -36.18
N SER A 625 -8.83 16.87 -35.45
CA SER A 625 -8.18 16.12 -34.37
C SER A 625 -7.14 15.17 -34.95
N ARG A 626 -6.22 14.70 -34.10
CA ARG A 626 -5.20 13.73 -34.51
C ARG A 626 -5.85 12.43 -35.00
N GLU A 627 -6.92 11.99 -34.34
CA GLU A 627 -7.62 10.74 -34.61
C GLU A 627 -8.29 10.76 -35.99
N VAL A 628 -9.01 11.85 -36.30
CA VAL A 628 -9.63 12.06 -37.62
C VAL A 628 -8.57 12.09 -38.73
N LEU A 629 -7.47 12.82 -38.50
CA LEU A 629 -6.35 12.89 -39.44
C LEU A 629 -5.74 11.50 -39.68
N CYS A 630 -5.50 10.73 -38.62
CA CYS A 630 -4.96 9.37 -38.73
C CYS A 630 -5.92 8.45 -39.51
N ASN A 631 -7.23 8.51 -39.24
CA ASN A 631 -8.23 7.73 -39.97
C ASN A 631 -8.21 8.05 -41.48
N GLN A 632 -8.17 9.34 -41.86
CA GLN A 632 -8.09 9.76 -43.26
C GLN A 632 -6.75 9.39 -43.92
N ALA A 633 -5.65 9.40 -43.17
CA ALA A 633 -4.34 8.99 -43.67
C ALA A 633 -4.29 7.48 -43.95
N ALA A 634 -4.94 6.66 -43.12
CA ALA A 634 -5.04 5.21 -43.30
C ALA A 634 -5.75 4.82 -44.61
N GLU A 635 -6.68 5.64 -45.10
CA GLU A 635 -7.34 5.43 -46.41
C GLU A 635 -6.41 5.67 -47.61
N GLN A 636 -5.39 6.52 -47.42
CA GLN A 636 -4.42 6.89 -48.47
C GLN A 636 -3.13 6.06 -48.45
N ALA A 637 -2.97 5.23 -47.41
CA ALA A 637 -1.88 4.28 -47.25
C ALA A 637 -2.01 3.12 -48.25
N ARG A 638 -0.88 2.74 -48.85
CA ARG A 638 -0.77 1.68 -49.86
C ARG A 638 -0.38 0.32 -49.26
N GLY A 639 0.26 0.32 -48.09
CA GLY A 639 0.74 -0.88 -47.42
C GLY A 639 -0.39 -1.75 -46.86
N ASP A 640 -0.12 -3.05 -46.75
CA ASP A 640 -1.00 -4.01 -46.09
C ASP A 640 -1.06 -3.77 -44.57
N PHE A 641 0.04 -3.25 -44.01
CA PHE A 641 0.17 -2.89 -42.61
C PHE A 641 0.34 -1.38 -42.45
N LEU A 642 -0.32 -0.82 -41.43
CA LEU A 642 -0.12 0.55 -40.98
C LEU A 642 0.78 0.51 -39.75
N LEU A 643 1.87 1.27 -39.77
CA LEU A 643 2.74 1.47 -38.61
C LEU A 643 2.69 2.93 -38.17
N TRP A 644 2.01 3.20 -37.05
CA TRP A 644 2.05 4.50 -36.39
C TRP A 644 3.37 4.65 -35.66
N LEU A 645 4.12 5.71 -35.98
CA LEU A 645 5.41 6.00 -35.38
C LEU A 645 5.45 7.44 -34.87
N GLY A 646 5.88 7.62 -33.62
CA GLY A 646 6.02 8.95 -33.01
C GLY A 646 7.05 9.83 -33.72
N ASP A 647 6.80 11.13 -33.80
CA ASP A 647 7.66 12.12 -34.47
C ASP A 647 9.04 12.32 -33.82
N GLY A 648 9.19 11.86 -32.58
CA GLY A 648 10.45 11.85 -31.82
C GLY A 648 11.12 10.48 -31.70
N ALA A 649 10.66 9.47 -32.44
CA ALA A 649 11.25 8.14 -32.41
C ALA A 649 12.66 8.13 -33.03
N GLY A 650 13.55 7.32 -32.46
CA GLY A 650 14.87 7.01 -33.00
C GLY A 650 15.04 5.50 -33.06
N VAL A 651 15.24 4.96 -34.26
CA VAL A 651 15.42 3.51 -34.46
C VAL A 651 16.82 3.12 -34.00
N MET A 652 16.95 2.07 -33.19
CA MET A 652 18.24 1.69 -32.58
C MET A 652 18.98 0.55 -33.30
N GLY A 653 18.30 -0.23 -34.14
CA GLY A 653 18.89 -1.42 -34.75
C GLY A 653 18.24 -1.79 -36.07
N GLU A 654 19.03 -2.47 -36.91
CA GLU A 654 18.59 -3.06 -38.17
C GLU A 654 17.55 -4.18 -37.95
N GLY A 655 16.78 -4.52 -38.99
CA GLY A 655 15.79 -5.60 -38.92
C GLY A 655 14.54 -5.30 -38.08
N TRP A 656 14.44 -4.12 -37.46
CA TRP A 656 13.34 -3.75 -36.57
C TRP A 656 11.95 -3.90 -37.23
N LEU A 657 11.81 -3.48 -38.49
CA LEU A 657 10.55 -3.56 -39.22
C LEU A 657 10.16 -5.00 -39.53
N GLN A 658 11.16 -5.85 -39.86
CA GLN A 658 10.97 -7.28 -40.03
C GLN A 658 10.49 -7.95 -38.74
N GLN A 659 10.99 -7.52 -37.57
CA GLN A 659 10.55 -8.06 -36.28
C GLN A 659 9.11 -7.68 -35.92
N LEU A 660 8.66 -6.46 -36.27
CA LEU A 660 7.24 -6.10 -36.14
C LEU A 660 6.37 -6.97 -37.06
N LEU A 661 6.76 -7.14 -38.32
CA LEU A 661 6.04 -7.96 -39.30
C LEU A 661 6.02 -9.45 -38.95
N ASN A 662 7.08 -9.96 -38.32
CA ASN A 662 7.16 -11.34 -37.86
C ASN A 662 5.94 -11.72 -37.00
N HIS A 663 5.51 -10.81 -36.11
CA HIS A 663 4.28 -10.97 -35.35
C HIS A 663 3.04 -10.44 -36.09
N GLY A 664 3.14 -9.30 -36.79
CA GLY A 664 2.00 -8.65 -37.42
C GLY A 664 1.34 -9.50 -38.51
N GLN A 665 2.09 -10.36 -39.18
CA GLN A 665 1.58 -11.26 -40.21
C GLN A 665 0.89 -12.52 -39.65
N ARG A 666 0.83 -12.71 -38.34
CA ARG A 666 0.07 -13.81 -37.73
C ARG A 666 -1.43 -13.48 -37.77
N SER A 667 -2.25 -14.43 -38.21
CA SER A 667 -3.69 -14.23 -38.40
C SER A 667 -4.45 -13.85 -37.13
N GLU A 668 -3.99 -14.29 -35.97
CA GLU A 668 -4.59 -14.00 -34.67
C GLU A 668 -4.09 -12.71 -34.02
N VAL A 669 -3.12 -12.01 -34.63
CA VAL A 669 -2.53 -10.79 -34.08
C VAL A 669 -3.19 -9.57 -34.69
N GLY A 670 -3.71 -8.69 -33.82
CA GLY A 670 -4.38 -7.45 -34.22
C GLY A 670 -3.45 -6.24 -34.21
N ALA A 671 -2.53 -6.19 -33.25
CA ALA A 671 -1.55 -5.12 -33.12
C ALA A 671 -0.19 -5.61 -32.61
N VAL A 672 0.88 -4.91 -33.01
CA VAL A 672 2.25 -5.16 -32.56
C VAL A 672 2.94 -3.86 -32.13
N GLY A 673 3.70 -3.91 -31.04
CA GLY A 673 4.45 -2.77 -30.50
C GLY A 673 5.83 -3.15 -29.99
N GLY A 674 6.71 -2.15 -29.87
CA GLY A 674 8.10 -2.32 -29.44
C GLY A 674 8.41 -1.84 -28.02
N LYS A 675 9.64 -2.08 -27.58
CA LYS A 675 10.23 -1.54 -26.35
C LYS A 675 10.61 -0.09 -26.55
N LEU A 676 10.00 0.82 -25.79
CA LEU A 676 10.26 2.25 -25.91
C LEU A 676 11.14 2.72 -24.76
N LEU A 677 12.22 3.41 -25.12
CA LEU A 677 13.22 3.95 -24.19
C LEU A 677 13.12 5.47 -24.13
N SER A 678 13.38 6.06 -22.97
CA SER A 678 13.58 7.51 -22.84
C SER A 678 15.01 7.91 -23.19
N ALA A 679 15.24 9.20 -23.42
CA ALA A 679 16.54 9.76 -23.83
C ALA A 679 17.72 9.45 -22.87
N ASP A 680 17.42 9.12 -21.62
CA ASP A 680 18.38 8.74 -20.58
C ASP A 680 18.70 7.22 -20.56
N GLY A 681 18.18 6.45 -21.51
CA GLY A 681 18.42 5.00 -21.62
C GLY A 681 17.61 4.15 -20.65
N ASN A 682 16.58 4.72 -20.02
CA ASN A 682 15.63 3.98 -19.21
C ASN A 682 14.41 3.56 -20.04
N ILE A 683 13.64 2.60 -19.54
CA ILE A 683 12.36 2.22 -20.11
C ILE A 683 11.39 3.39 -19.97
N ARG A 684 10.83 3.87 -21.09
CA ARG A 684 9.68 4.78 -21.09
C ARG A 684 8.42 3.98 -20.81
N HIS A 685 8.21 2.90 -21.56
CA HIS A 685 7.26 1.83 -21.21
C HIS A 685 7.55 0.57 -22.02
N ALA A 686 7.16 -0.59 -21.47
CA ALA A 686 7.28 -1.89 -22.11
C ALA A 686 5.92 -2.60 -22.25
N GLY A 687 4.92 -1.85 -22.71
CA GLY A 687 3.50 -2.22 -22.71
C GLY A 687 2.69 -1.31 -21.79
N LEU A 688 1.37 -1.33 -21.94
CA LEU A 688 0.45 -0.56 -21.11
C LEU A 688 -0.36 -1.52 -20.22
N LEU A 689 -0.49 -1.17 -18.95
CA LEU A 689 -1.23 -1.92 -17.94
C LEU A 689 -2.50 -1.16 -17.58
N LEU A 690 -3.64 -1.84 -17.67
CA LEU A 690 -4.93 -1.25 -17.37
C LEU A 690 -5.13 -1.12 -15.86
N GLY A 691 -5.74 -0.02 -15.43
CA GLY A 691 -6.02 0.26 -14.02
C GLY A 691 -4.84 0.72 -13.18
N LEU A 692 -3.61 0.68 -13.71
CA LEU A 692 -2.40 1.06 -12.98
C LEU A 692 -2.30 2.59 -12.88
N CYS A 693 -2.25 3.12 -11.66
CA CYS A 693 -2.14 4.55 -11.34
C CYS A 693 -3.19 5.42 -12.05
N GLY A 694 -4.41 4.91 -12.24
CA GLY A 694 -5.47 5.55 -13.00
C GLY A 694 -6.08 4.59 -14.02
N PRO A 695 -6.65 5.07 -15.14
CA PRO A 695 -7.20 4.18 -16.16
C PRO A 695 -6.14 3.31 -16.84
N VAL A 696 -4.95 3.85 -17.10
CA VAL A 696 -3.87 3.15 -17.80
C VAL A 696 -2.51 3.64 -17.30
N GLY A 697 -1.62 2.71 -16.96
CA GLY A 697 -0.24 2.98 -16.53
C GLY A 697 0.80 2.29 -17.42
N ARG A 698 2.06 2.68 -17.23
CA ARG A 698 3.21 2.20 -18.04
C ARG A 698 3.94 1.08 -17.31
N ALA A 699 4.05 -0.08 -17.96
CA ALA A 699 4.82 -1.20 -17.42
C ALA A 699 6.31 -0.86 -17.38
N PHE A 700 6.95 -1.10 -16.24
CA PHE A 700 8.41 -0.97 -16.04
C PHE A 700 9.01 0.43 -16.29
N GLU A 701 8.21 1.50 -16.26
CA GLU A 701 8.71 2.87 -16.46
C GLU A 701 9.87 3.21 -15.53
N GLY A 702 10.97 3.75 -16.07
CA GLY A 702 12.17 4.10 -15.30
C GLY A 702 13.12 2.94 -14.98
N ALA A 703 12.79 1.69 -15.34
CA ALA A 703 13.75 0.59 -15.28
C ALA A 703 14.91 0.80 -16.27
N SER A 704 16.05 0.13 -16.07
CA SER A 704 17.18 0.21 -17.02
C SER A 704 16.84 -0.53 -18.32
N PHE A 705 17.40 -0.12 -19.46
CA PHE A 705 17.15 -0.78 -20.75
C PHE A 705 17.59 -2.26 -20.78
N ASP A 706 18.61 -2.63 -19.99
CA ASP A 706 19.15 -3.99 -19.87
C ASP A 706 18.51 -4.82 -18.74
N ASP A 707 17.60 -4.24 -17.98
CA ASP A 707 16.87 -4.94 -16.92
C ASP A 707 16.10 -6.13 -17.52
N ALA A 708 16.13 -7.25 -16.79
CA ALA A 708 15.31 -8.42 -17.07
C ALA A 708 13.82 -8.15 -16.85
N GLY A 709 13.51 -7.26 -15.91
CA GLY A 709 12.16 -7.05 -15.43
C GLY A 709 11.61 -8.25 -14.66
N TYR A 710 10.40 -8.06 -14.14
CA TYR A 710 9.68 -9.09 -13.41
C TYR A 710 9.46 -10.32 -14.32
N MET A 711 9.85 -11.50 -13.86
CA MET A 711 9.78 -12.75 -14.64
C MET A 711 10.41 -12.66 -16.05
N GLN A 712 11.52 -11.92 -16.19
CA GLN A 712 12.22 -11.75 -17.48
C GLN A 712 11.40 -11.06 -18.58
N ARG A 713 10.25 -10.45 -18.21
CA ARG A 713 9.27 -9.89 -19.16
C ARG A 713 9.82 -8.72 -19.99
N LEU A 714 10.95 -8.10 -19.66
CA LEU A 714 11.58 -7.07 -20.51
C LEU A 714 12.47 -7.65 -21.63
N GLN A 715 12.63 -8.97 -21.69
CA GLN A 715 13.55 -9.68 -22.58
C GLN A 715 12.88 -10.74 -23.46
N ILE A 716 11.57 -10.93 -23.33
CA ILE A 716 10.79 -11.95 -24.05
C ILE A 716 9.55 -11.37 -24.74
N ASP A 717 9.13 -11.98 -25.85
CA ASP A 717 7.87 -11.66 -26.52
C ASP A 717 6.68 -12.04 -25.63
N GLN A 718 5.65 -11.20 -25.60
CA GLN A 718 4.46 -11.44 -24.77
C GLN A 718 3.27 -10.60 -25.23
N ASN A 719 2.09 -10.96 -24.73
CA ASN A 719 0.87 -10.20 -25.01
C ASN A 719 0.53 -9.24 -23.87
N TYR A 720 0.08 -8.03 -24.23
CA TYR A 720 -0.52 -7.06 -23.32
C TYR A 720 -1.95 -6.77 -23.73
N SER A 721 -2.76 -6.19 -22.83
CA SER A 721 -4.10 -5.73 -23.21
C SER A 721 -4.06 -4.50 -24.10
N ALA A 722 -3.05 -3.64 -23.94
CA ALA A 722 -2.85 -2.48 -24.78
C ALA A 722 -1.37 -2.15 -25.06
N LEU A 723 -1.17 -1.51 -26.20
CA LEU A 723 0.12 -1.03 -26.71
C LEU A 723 0.03 0.47 -26.98
N SER A 724 1.18 1.13 -27.05
CA SER A 724 1.27 2.58 -27.27
C SER A 724 1.19 2.95 -28.74
N GLY A 725 0.44 4.00 -29.05
CA GLY A 725 0.38 4.63 -30.37
C GLY A 725 1.67 5.32 -30.81
N GLU A 726 2.70 5.37 -29.96
CA GLU A 726 4.05 5.84 -30.33
C GLU A 726 4.81 4.82 -31.20
N CYS A 727 4.43 3.54 -31.14
CA CYS A 727 4.89 2.47 -32.04
C CYS A 727 3.81 1.37 -32.10
N LEU A 728 2.93 1.45 -33.10
CA LEU A 728 1.77 0.57 -33.22
C LEU A 728 1.60 0.11 -34.67
N MET A 729 1.90 -1.16 -34.94
CA MET A 729 1.63 -1.81 -36.22
C MET A 729 0.27 -2.51 -36.17
N VAL A 730 -0.58 -2.29 -37.17
CA VAL A 730 -1.88 -2.95 -37.33
C VAL A 730 -2.11 -3.33 -38.78
N HIS A 731 -2.84 -4.42 -39.04
CA HIS A 731 -3.28 -4.74 -40.40
C HIS A 731 -4.27 -3.68 -40.89
N ARG A 732 -4.04 -3.11 -42.09
CA ARG A 732 -4.83 -1.98 -42.61
C ARG A 732 -6.30 -2.33 -42.74
N GLU A 733 -6.60 -3.51 -43.27
CA GLU A 733 -7.99 -3.95 -43.42
C GLU A 733 -8.69 -4.10 -42.06
N LEU A 734 -7.98 -4.59 -41.05
CA LEU A 734 -8.53 -4.77 -39.71
C LEU A 734 -8.79 -3.42 -39.02
N PHE A 735 -7.85 -2.47 -39.18
CA PHE A 735 -8.04 -1.10 -38.71
C PHE A 735 -9.28 -0.45 -39.33
N GLN A 736 -9.49 -0.62 -40.64
CA GLN A 736 -10.67 -0.11 -41.35
C GLN A 736 -11.96 -0.81 -40.92
N GLN A 737 -11.94 -2.14 -40.76
CA GLN A 737 -13.09 -2.92 -40.30
C GLN A 737 -13.55 -2.50 -38.90
N LEU A 738 -12.63 -2.11 -38.02
CA LEU A 738 -12.93 -1.59 -36.68
C LEU A 738 -13.30 -0.10 -36.65
N GLY A 739 -13.28 0.59 -37.79
CA GLY A 739 -13.59 2.03 -37.87
C GLY A 739 -12.47 2.94 -37.40
N GLY A 740 -11.23 2.46 -37.33
CA GLY A 740 -10.04 3.23 -36.97
C GLY A 740 -10.02 3.70 -35.51
N PHE A 741 -9.38 4.85 -35.25
CA PHE A 741 -9.36 5.50 -33.95
C PHE A 741 -10.71 6.18 -33.67
N ASP A 742 -11.14 6.14 -32.40
CA ASP A 742 -12.35 6.84 -31.97
C ASP A 742 -12.14 8.36 -32.00
N GLU A 743 -13.06 9.09 -32.62
CA GLU A 743 -12.92 10.53 -32.86
C GLU A 743 -13.45 11.39 -31.69
N SER A 744 -13.93 10.76 -30.60
CA SER A 744 -14.38 11.45 -29.40
C SER A 744 -13.21 12.17 -28.71
N PRO A 745 -13.31 13.49 -28.47
CA PRO A 745 -12.28 14.23 -27.73
C PRO A 745 -12.02 13.70 -26.32
N LEU A 746 -13.02 13.06 -25.68
CA LEU A 746 -12.88 12.49 -24.34
C LEU A 746 -12.04 11.20 -24.31
N LEU A 747 -11.85 10.55 -25.46
CA LEU A 747 -11.05 9.32 -25.59
C LEU A 747 -9.70 9.55 -26.25
N ALA A 748 -9.43 10.75 -26.80
CA ALA A 748 -8.24 11.05 -27.59
C ALA A 748 -6.92 10.65 -26.90
N ARG A 749 -6.82 10.82 -25.57
CA ARG A 749 -5.64 10.42 -24.79
C ARG A 749 -5.34 8.91 -24.85
N TRP A 750 -6.38 8.09 -24.94
CA TRP A 750 -6.30 6.62 -24.91
C TRP A 750 -6.86 6.00 -26.18
N ALA A 751 -6.81 6.70 -27.31
CA ALA A 751 -7.37 6.24 -28.58
C ALA A 751 -6.68 4.94 -29.08
N ASP A 752 -5.38 4.82 -28.81
CA ASP A 752 -4.57 3.62 -29.05
C ASP A 752 -4.98 2.45 -28.13
N VAL A 753 -5.17 2.71 -26.84
CA VAL A 753 -5.65 1.73 -25.86
C VAL A 753 -7.05 1.26 -26.24
N ASP A 754 -7.96 2.18 -26.56
CA ASP A 754 -9.33 1.86 -27.00
C ASP A 754 -9.33 0.94 -28.23
N LEU A 755 -8.49 1.23 -29.22
CA LEU A 755 -8.33 0.38 -30.41
C LEU A 755 -7.81 -1.02 -30.02
N CYS A 756 -6.79 -1.10 -29.16
CA CYS A 756 -6.26 -2.37 -28.66
C CYS A 756 -7.32 -3.20 -27.92
N LEU A 757 -8.17 -2.56 -27.12
CA LEU A 757 -9.25 -3.23 -26.40
C LEU A 757 -10.36 -3.70 -27.35
N ARG A 758 -10.70 -2.93 -28.39
CA ARG A 758 -11.63 -3.36 -29.44
C ARG A 758 -11.10 -4.54 -30.28
N LEU A 759 -9.80 -4.54 -30.56
CA LEU A 759 -9.11 -5.69 -31.20
C LEU A 759 -9.24 -6.94 -30.33
N GLN A 760 -8.97 -6.82 -29.02
CA GLN A 760 -9.08 -7.92 -28.07
C GLN A 760 -10.52 -8.43 -27.93
N GLN A 761 -11.52 -7.54 -27.86
CA GLN A 761 -12.94 -7.91 -27.86
C GLN A 761 -13.35 -8.67 -29.14
N SER A 762 -12.65 -8.42 -30.25
CA SER A 762 -12.86 -9.10 -31.53
C SER A 762 -12.05 -10.41 -31.65
N GLY A 763 -11.34 -10.82 -30.60
CA GLY A 763 -10.59 -12.08 -30.52
C GLY A 763 -9.13 -12.00 -30.98
N TYR A 764 -8.60 -10.80 -31.24
CA TYR A 764 -7.21 -10.60 -31.66
C TYR A 764 -6.26 -10.38 -30.48
N LEU A 765 -4.99 -10.71 -30.68
CA LEU A 765 -3.91 -10.51 -29.71
C LEU A 765 -3.17 -9.18 -29.97
N ASN A 766 -2.78 -8.49 -28.90
CA ASN A 766 -1.86 -7.36 -28.97
C ASN A 766 -0.49 -7.85 -28.47
N VAL A 767 0.49 -7.92 -29.38
CA VAL A 767 1.81 -8.51 -29.11
C VAL A 767 2.83 -7.40 -28.87
N TRP A 768 3.59 -7.52 -27.78
CA TRP A 768 4.74 -6.67 -27.51
C TRP A 768 6.02 -7.46 -27.71
N THR A 769 6.97 -6.90 -28.44
CA THR A 769 8.29 -7.51 -28.66
C THR A 769 9.43 -6.63 -28.12
N PRO A 770 10.36 -7.18 -27.31
CA PRO A 770 11.56 -6.47 -26.85
C PRO A 770 12.64 -6.38 -27.94
N ARG A 771 12.45 -7.09 -29.07
CA ARG A 771 13.39 -7.12 -30.20
C ARG A 771 13.37 -5.82 -31.00
N VAL A 772 12.31 -5.03 -30.87
CA VAL A 772 12.19 -3.70 -31.48
C VAL A 772 12.43 -2.68 -30.38
N GLN A 773 13.50 -1.89 -30.51
CA GLN A 773 13.89 -0.89 -29.54
C GLN A 773 13.91 0.48 -30.19
N LEU A 774 13.15 1.41 -29.62
CA LEU A 774 13.06 2.78 -30.11
C LEU A 774 13.38 3.75 -28.97
N LEU A 775 14.25 4.71 -29.25
CA LEU A 775 14.47 5.85 -28.37
C LEU A 775 13.37 6.88 -28.62
N MET A 776 12.74 7.39 -27.56
CA MET A 776 11.64 8.34 -27.65
C MET A 776 12.03 9.68 -27.03
N ASP A 777 12.10 10.71 -27.87
CA ASP A 777 12.11 12.12 -27.46
C ASP A 777 10.69 12.68 -27.61
N ALA A 778 9.83 12.29 -26.67
CA ALA A 778 8.43 12.67 -26.67
C ALA A 778 8.17 13.84 -25.71
N PRO A 779 7.14 14.67 -26.00
CA PRO A 779 6.76 15.74 -25.08
C PRO A 779 6.31 15.17 -23.72
N PRO A 780 6.35 15.98 -22.65
CA PRO A 780 5.76 15.59 -21.37
C PRO A 780 4.27 15.33 -21.54
N ASP A 781 3.76 14.34 -20.79
CA ASP A 781 2.34 14.01 -20.83
C ASP A 781 1.49 15.18 -20.32
N ALA A 782 0.41 15.49 -21.03
CA ALA A 782 -0.58 16.44 -20.53
C ALA A 782 -1.22 15.90 -19.24
N ALA A 783 -1.65 16.80 -18.34
CA ALA A 783 -2.42 16.42 -17.16
C ALA A 783 -3.76 15.80 -17.59
N THR A 784 -4.18 14.72 -16.92
CA THR A 784 -5.50 14.12 -17.16
C THR A 784 -6.61 15.03 -16.65
N ASN A 785 -7.74 15.02 -17.36
CA ASN A 785 -8.97 15.62 -16.88
C ASN A 785 -9.92 14.54 -16.35
N ALA A 786 -10.63 14.83 -15.26
CA ALA A 786 -11.58 13.90 -14.64
C ALA A 786 -12.68 13.42 -15.62
N ALA A 787 -13.10 14.27 -16.56
CA ALA A 787 -14.10 13.91 -17.56
C ALA A 787 -13.61 12.87 -18.58
N GLU A 788 -12.32 12.91 -18.96
CA GLU A 788 -11.71 11.92 -19.84
C GLU A 788 -11.62 10.57 -19.11
N GLU A 789 -11.12 10.58 -17.87
CA GLU A 789 -11.04 9.37 -17.04
C GLU A 789 -12.41 8.72 -16.85
N ASP A 790 -13.44 9.52 -16.53
CA ASP A 790 -14.81 9.03 -16.33
C ASP A 790 -15.41 8.40 -17.59
N GLU A 791 -15.16 8.97 -18.77
CA GLU A 791 -15.60 8.38 -20.03
C GLU A 791 -14.87 7.05 -20.29
N PHE A 792 -13.58 6.99 -20.02
CA PHE A 792 -12.82 5.77 -20.17
C PHE A 792 -13.28 4.67 -19.20
N TYR A 793 -13.54 5.02 -17.93
CA TYR A 793 -14.14 4.10 -16.97
C TYR A 793 -15.51 3.62 -17.45
N ARG A 794 -16.39 4.51 -17.91
CA ARG A 794 -17.73 4.13 -18.38
C ARG A 794 -17.69 3.09 -19.50
N ARG A 795 -16.69 3.19 -20.38
CA ARG A 795 -16.52 2.28 -21.52
C ARG A 795 -15.82 0.97 -21.15
N TRP A 796 -14.80 1.02 -20.29
CA TRP A 796 -13.83 -0.08 -20.15
C TRP A 796 -13.66 -0.63 -18.72
N LEU A 797 -14.40 -0.15 -17.71
CA LEU A 797 -14.17 -0.50 -16.30
C LEU A 797 -14.01 -2.01 -15.99
N PRO A 798 -14.81 -2.94 -16.56
CA PRO A 798 -14.66 -4.36 -16.27
C PRO A 798 -13.27 -4.92 -16.61
N VAL A 799 -12.71 -4.56 -17.77
CA VAL A 799 -11.37 -5.00 -18.21
C VAL A 799 -10.26 -4.21 -17.53
N LEU A 800 -10.51 -2.94 -17.17
CA LEU A 800 -9.58 -2.18 -16.32
C LEU A 800 -9.40 -2.84 -14.95
N ALA A 801 -10.48 -3.35 -14.37
CA ALA A 801 -10.46 -4.02 -13.08
C ALA A 801 -9.71 -5.37 -13.12
N HIS A 802 -9.79 -6.08 -14.24
CA HIS A 802 -9.21 -7.42 -14.41
C HIS A 802 -8.43 -7.48 -15.73
N ASP A 803 -7.30 -6.79 -15.77
CA ASP A 803 -6.38 -6.82 -16.90
C ASP A 803 -5.75 -8.22 -17.04
N PRO A 804 -5.99 -8.97 -18.14
CA PRO A 804 -5.37 -10.28 -18.35
C PRO A 804 -3.83 -10.25 -18.30
N ALA A 805 -3.20 -9.10 -18.59
CA ALA A 805 -1.74 -8.95 -18.57
C ALA A 805 -1.16 -8.66 -17.16
N TYR A 806 -2.00 -8.50 -16.13
CA TYR A 806 -1.62 -8.06 -14.79
C TYR A 806 -2.32 -8.84 -13.66
N ASN A 807 -1.54 -9.62 -12.91
CA ASN A 807 -2.04 -10.45 -11.81
C ASN A 807 -2.71 -9.61 -10.70
N THR A 808 -3.84 -10.10 -10.17
CA THR A 808 -4.63 -9.41 -9.13
C THR A 808 -3.93 -9.31 -7.77
N GLY A 809 -2.91 -10.14 -7.53
CA GLY A 809 -2.01 -10.05 -6.38
C GLY A 809 -1.07 -8.85 -6.41
N PHE A 810 -1.03 -8.09 -7.51
CA PHE A 810 -0.29 -6.82 -7.60
C PHE A 810 -1.15 -5.58 -7.34
N SER A 811 -0.51 -4.59 -6.73
CA SER A 811 -1.08 -3.27 -6.47
C SER A 811 -1.29 -2.49 -7.77
N LEU A 812 -2.38 -1.72 -7.81
CA LEU A 812 -2.68 -0.73 -8.85
C LEU A 812 -2.17 0.67 -8.52
N GLN A 813 -1.63 0.90 -7.32
CA GLN A 813 -1.25 2.24 -6.85
C GLN A 813 0.27 2.52 -6.92
N VAL A 814 1.05 1.54 -7.37
CA VAL A 814 2.52 1.68 -7.42
C VAL A 814 2.96 1.93 -8.84
N GLU A 815 3.62 3.06 -9.06
CA GLU A 815 4.32 3.38 -10.30
C GLU A 815 5.18 2.18 -10.75
N GLN A 816 5.34 1.99 -12.07
CA GLN A 816 6.03 0.86 -12.72
C GLN A 816 5.34 -0.52 -12.61
N GLY A 817 4.46 -0.71 -11.63
CA GLY A 817 3.74 -1.97 -11.37
C GLY A 817 4.57 -3.04 -10.65
N PHE A 818 4.05 -4.27 -10.61
CA PHE A 818 4.70 -5.49 -10.10
C PHE A 818 5.12 -5.45 -8.62
N LYS A 819 4.35 -4.74 -7.79
CA LYS A 819 4.48 -4.75 -6.32
C LYS A 819 3.26 -5.38 -5.69
N LEU A 820 3.46 -6.18 -4.65
CA LEU A 820 2.37 -6.90 -3.97
C LEU A 820 1.29 -5.93 -3.45
N ALA A 821 0.04 -6.29 -3.72
CA ALA A 821 -1.14 -5.59 -3.21
C ALA A 821 -1.33 -5.83 -1.70
N ASP A 822 -2.15 -4.99 -1.07
CA ASP A 822 -2.67 -5.26 0.26
C ASP A 822 -3.44 -6.60 0.26
N PRO A 823 -3.03 -7.60 1.05
CA PRO A 823 -3.71 -8.89 1.09
C PRO A 823 -5.17 -8.77 1.54
N GLN A 824 -5.55 -7.75 2.33
CA GLN A 824 -6.96 -7.54 2.71
C GLN A 824 -7.85 -7.16 1.52
N LEU A 825 -7.27 -6.56 0.48
CA LEU A 825 -7.97 -6.14 -0.73
C LEU A 825 -7.77 -7.11 -1.91
N SER A 826 -6.69 -7.89 -1.90
CA SER A 826 -6.33 -8.78 -3.01
C SER A 826 -6.57 -10.27 -2.73
N TRP A 827 -6.97 -10.65 -1.50
CA TRP A 827 -7.24 -12.05 -1.18
C TRP A 827 -8.49 -12.23 -0.30
N ARG A 828 -9.46 -13.00 -0.81
CA ARG A 828 -10.63 -13.46 -0.07
C ARG A 828 -10.93 -14.92 -0.40
N PRO A 829 -10.82 -15.85 0.55
CA PRO A 829 -10.96 -17.28 0.28
C PRO A 829 -12.39 -17.71 -0.10
N LEU A 830 -13.41 -16.87 0.14
CA LEU A 830 -14.80 -17.17 -0.22
C LEU A 830 -15.23 -16.56 -1.57
N GLN A 831 -14.31 -15.94 -2.31
CA GLN A 831 -14.62 -15.11 -3.48
C GLN A 831 -15.30 -15.86 -4.63
N SER A 832 -15.03 -17.15 -4.81
CA SER A 832 -15.54 -17.93 -5.95
C SER A 832 -17.04 -18.25 -5.87
N TRP A 833 -17.65 -18.28 -4.67
CA TRP A 833 -19.10 -18.54 -4.51
C TRP A 833 -19.85 -17.55 -3.60
N ARG A 834 -19.15 -16.65 -2.90
CA ARG A 834 -19.69 -15.53 -2.12
C ARG A 834 -20.89 -15.88 -1.20
N PRO A 835 -20.71 -16.75 -0.18
CA PRO A 835 -21.80 -17.16 0.73
C PRO A 835 -22.23 -16.05 1.70
N LEU A 836 -21.43 -14.99 1.84
CA LEU A 836 -21.68 -13.87 2.74
C LEU A 836 -21.69 -12.54 1.97
N PRO A 837 -22.46 -11.53 2.42
CA PRO A 837 -22.35 -10.18 1.90
C PRO A 837 -20.95 -9.61 2.13
N VAL A 838 -20.39 -8.98 1.11
CA VAL A 838 -19.08 -8.32 1.15
C VAL A 838 -19.25 -6.84 1.48
N VAL A 839 -18.69 -6.42 2.61
CA VAL A 839 -18.71 -5.02 3.06
C VAL A 839 -17.31 -4.41 2.93
N LEU A 840 -17.22 -3.24 2.30
CA LEU A 840 -16.03 -2.41 2.29
C LEU A 840 -16.27 -1.20 3.21
N GLY A 841 -15.53 -1.11 4.31
CA GLY A 841 -15.69 -0.02 5.28
C GLY A 841 -14.57 1.01 5.24
N HIS A 842 -14.93 2.27 5.02
CA HIS A 842 -14.05 3.42 5.08
C HIS A 842 -14.27 4.19 6.39
N TYR A 843 -13.33 4.04 7.32
CA TYR A 843 -13.39 4.70 8.62
C TYR A 843 -12.59 6.01 8.61
N ALA A 844 -13.07 7.01 9.35
CA ALA A 844 -12.45 8.33 9.40
C ALA A 844 -11.23 8.38 10.33
N ASP A 845 -11.21 7.54 11.36
CA ASP A 845 -10.14 7.44 12.34
C ASP A 845 -10.05 6.04 12.95
N ARG A 846 -8.86 5.66 13.46
CA ARG A 846 -8.64 4.36 14.12
C ARG A 846 -9.03 4.35 15.59
N GLU A 847 -9.35 5.53 16.11
CA GLU A 847 -9.70 5.79 17.50
C GLU A 847 -11.18 6.19 17.56
N GLY A 848 -11.65 6.69 18.71
CA GLY A 848 -12.93 7.39 18.81
C GLY A 848 -14.09 6.80 18.01
N CYS A 849 -14.67 7.60 17.11
CA CYS A 849 -15.89 7.25 16.39
C CYS A 849 -15.66 6.19 15.31
N GLY A 850 -14.58 6.25 14.53
CA GLY A 850 -14.27 5.19 13.57
C GLY A 850 -14.07 3.83 14.22
N HIS A 851 -13.50 3.80 15.42
CA HIS A 851 -13.36 2.60 16.21
C HIS A 851 -14.72 1.97 16.59
N TYR A 852 -15.60 2.73 17.24
CA TYR A 852 -16.87 2.20 17.76
C TYR A 852 -17.98 2.06 16.72
N ARG A 853 -17.96 2.86 15.65
CA ARG A 853 -19.04 2.89 14.65
C ARG A 853 -18.78 2.03 13.44
N VAL A 854 -17.52 1.82 13.07
CA VAL A 854 -17.15 1.10 11.85
C VAL A 854 -16.32 -0.12 12.21
N ILE A 855 -15.16 0.05 12.84
CA ILE A 855 -14.19 -1.03 13.03
C ILE A 855 -14.73 -2.15 13.92
N GLN A 856 -15.27 -1.83 15.10
CA GLN A 856 -15.75 -2.84 16.06
C GLN A 856 -17.01 -3.58 15.57
N PRO A 857 -18.07 -2.90 15.07
CA PRO A 857 -19.22 -3.61 14.50
C PRO A 857 -18.84 -4.46 13.29
N PHE A 858 -17.95 -3.96 12.42
CA PHE A 858 -17.45 -4.73 11.27
C PHE A 858 -16.75 -6.01 11.72
N ASN A 859 -15.79 -5.90 12.63
CA ASN A 859 -15.03 -7.06 13.13
C ASN A 859 -15.97 -8.06 13.82
N ALA A 860 -16.87 -7.60 14.70
CA ALA A 860 -17.82 -8.46 15.38
C ALA A 860 -18.73 -9.22 14.39
N MET A 861 -19.25 -8.55 13.35
CA MET A 861 -20.08 -9.20 12.32
C MET A 861 -19.28 -10.18 11.47
N ARG A 862 -18.04 -9.85 11.10
CA ARG A 862 -17.15 -10.75 10.35
C ARG A 862 -16.81 -12.00 11.17
N ASP A 863 -16.45 -11.80 12.43
CA ASP A 863 -16.05 -12.88 13.33
C ASP A 863 -17.26 -13.77 13.72
N ALA A 864 -18.49 -13.23 13.66
CA ALA A 864 -19.74 -13.99 13.76
C ALA A 864 -20.20 -14.64 12.44
N GLY A 865 -19.52 -14.39 11.32
CA GLY A 865 -19.87 -14.92 10.00
C GLY A 865 -21.16 -14.36 9.40
N LEU A 866 -21.44 -13.08 9.67
CA LEU A 866 -22.58 -12.36 9.10
C LEU A 866 -22.22 -11.58 7.84
N ILE A 867 -20.94 -11.21 7.70
CA ILE A 867 -20.35 -10.48 6.58
C ILE A 867 -18.93 -10.97 6.30
N GLU A 868 -18.41 -10.69 5.11
CA GLU A 868 -16.98 -10.70 4.78
C GLU A 868 -16.55 -9.29 4.35
N GLY A 869 -15.25 -9.01 4.31
CA GLY A 869 -14.72 -7.89 3.56
C GLY A 869 -13.49 -7.23 4.19
N ALA A 870 -13.32 -5.92 3.97
CA ALA A 870 -12.12 -5.19 4.34
C ALA A 870 -12.44 -3.79 4.88
N LEU A 871 -11.50 -3.26 5.66
CA LEU A 871 -11.54 -1.92 6.22
C LEU A 871 -10.38 -1.09 5.69
N THR A 872 -10.63 0.07 5.12
CA THR A 872 -9.58 0.96 4.57
C THR A 872 -9.73 2.38 5.11
N VAL A 873 -8.65 3.16 5.03
CA VAL A 873 -8.66 4.59 5.43
C VAL A 873 -8.98 5.48 4.23
N GLY A 874 -8.48 5.13 3.04
CA GLY A 874 -8.71 5.85 1.79
C GLY A 874 -9.80 5.21 0.94
N LEU A 875 -10.48 6.03 0.13
CA LEU A 875 -11.41 5.54 -0.89
C LEU A 875 -10.62 4.86 -2.02
N LEU A 876 -11.15 3.73 -2.49
CA LEU A 876 -10.59 3.02 -3.62
C LEU A 876 -10.90 3.78 -4.92
N SER A 877 -9.99 3.72 -5.89
CA SER A 877 -10.29 4.18 -7.25
C SER A 877 -11.46 3.36 -7.85
N PRO A 878 -12.15 3.87 -8.90
CA PRO A 878 -13.20 3.11 -9.57
C PRO A 878 -12.75 1.69 -9.98
N VAL A 879 -11.51 1.57 -10.44
CA VAL A 879 -10.93 0.30 -10.89
C VAL A 879 -10.71 -0.66 -9.73
N GLU A 880 -10.11 -0.20 -8.63
CA GLU A 880 -9.93 -1.02 -7.43
C GLU A 880 -11.26 -1.44 -6.81
N LEU A 881 -12.26 -0.55 -6.82
CA LEU A 881 -13.59 -0.85 -6.32
C LEU A 881 -14.30 -1.90 -7.18
N ALA A 882 -14.18 -1.81 -8.50
CA ALA A 882 -14.70 -2.82 -9.43
C ALA A 882 -13.96 -4.16 -9.30
N ARG A 883 -12.63 -4.15 -9.08
CA ARG A 883 -11.83 -5.34 -8.79
C ARG A 883 -12.25 -6.02 -7.47
N TYR A 884 -12.50 -5.22 -6.44
CA TYR A 884 -12.92 -5.73 -5.13
C TYR A 884 -14.39 -6.19 -5.12
N ALA A 885 -15.24 -5.58 -5.94
CA ALA A 885 -16.65 -5.91 -6.13
C ALA A 885 -17.49 -6.07 -4.83
N PRO A 886 -17.50 -5.07 -3.93
CA PRO A 886 -18.26 -5.16 -2.68
C PRO A 886 -19.78 -5.10 -2.92
N ASP A 887 -20.55 -5.70 -2.02
CA ASP A 887 -22.01 -5.57 -1.98
C ASP A 887 -22.43 -4.28 -1.27
N VAL A 888 -21.63 -3.82 -0.31
CA VAL A 888 -21.86 -2.60 0.48
C VAL A 888 -20.59 -1.77 0.59
N VAL A 889 -20.70 -0.45 0.44
CA VAL A 889 -19.63 0.52 0.73
C VAL A 889 -20.09 1.43 1.87
N LEU A 890 -19.37 1.39 2.99
CA LEU A 890 -19.65 2.19 4.18
C LEU A 890 -18.64 3.36 4.24
N LEU A 891 -19.16 4.59 4.32
CA LEU A 891 -18.39 5.83 4.24
C LEU A 891 -18.60 6.65 5.51
N GLN A 892 -17.59 6.73 6.37
CA GLN A 892 -17.67 7.53 7.58
C GLN A 892 -17.11 8.94 7.36
N ARG A 893 -17.90 9.97 7.73
CA ARG A 893 -17.44 11.37 7.89
C ARG A 893 -16.65 11.95 6.69
N GLN A 894 -17.08 11.67 5.47
CA GLN A 894 -16.48 12.21 4.25
C GLN A 894 -16.98 13.64 3.99
N VAL A 895 -16.13 14.65 4.19
CA VAL A 895 -16.56 16.08 4.19
C VAL A 895 -15.66 17.04 3.40
N GLY A 896 -14.64 16.57 2.69
CA GLY A 896 -13.82 17.42 1.79
C GLY A 896 -14.24 17.29 0.32
N GLU A 897 -13.84 18.25 -0.53
CA GLU A 897 -14.21 18.25 -1.96
C GLU A 897 -13.62 17.05 -2.71
N GLU A 898 -12.40 16.62 -2.39
CA GLU A 898 -11.79 15.42 -2.95
C GLU A 898 -12.59 14.16 -2.60
N GLN A 899 -13.01 14.04 -1.33
CA GLN A 899 -13.85 12.93 -0.88
C GLN A 899 -15.22 12.95 -1.54
N LEU A 900 -15.83 14.14 -1.73
CA LEU A 900 -17.10 14.26 -2.44
C LEU A 900 -16.99 13.83 -3.91
N GLU A 901 -15.88 14.14 -4.56
CA GLU A 901 -15.62 13.73 -5.94
C GLU A 901 -15.44 12.21 -6.04
N GLN A 902 -14.71 11.61 -5.09
CA GLN A 902 -14.60 10.16 -4.97
C GLN A 902 -15.96 9.51 -4.68
N MET A 903 -16.79 10.09 -3.80
CA MET A 903 -18.15 9.60 -3.54
C MET A 903 -19.05 9.66 -4.79
N ARG A 904 -18.93 10.72 -5.60
CA ARG A 904 -19.62 10.81 -6.89
C ARG A 904 -19.20 9.64 -7.80
N ARG A 905 -17.90 9.36 -7.90
CA ARG A 905 -17.38 8.22 -8.67
C ARG A 905 -17.84 6.87 -8.12
N VAL A 906 -17.90 6.69 -6.80
CA VAL A 906 -18.45 5.47 -6.17
C VAL A 906 -19.92 5.30 -6.53
N ARG A 907 -20.73 6.38 -6.50
CA ARG A 907 -22.14 6.33 -6.93
C ARG A 907 -22.27 5.90 -8.38
N GLU A 908 -21.42 6.44 -9.25
CA GLU A 908 -21.51 6.25 -10.69
C GLU A 908 -20.98 4.91 -11.18
N PHE A 909 -19.85 4.45 -10.63
CA PHE A 909 -19.09 3.30 -11.15
C PHE A 909 -19.19 2.05 -10.28
N SER A 910 -19.94 2.07 -9.18
CA SER A 910 -20.19 0.89 -8.35
C SER A 910 -21.68 0.59 -8.20
N SER A 911 -22.03 -0.68 -8.25
CA SER A 911 -23.38 -1.19 -7.96
C SER A 911 -23.62 -1.44 -6.47
N ALA A 912 -22.59 -1.34 -5.62
CA ALA A 912 -22.70 -1.59 -4.19
C ALA A 912 -23.74 -0.68 -3.52
N PHE A 913 -24.37 -1.14 -2.45
CA PHE A 913 -25.22 -0.30 -1.60
C PHE A 913 -24.34 0.65 -0.76
N LYS A 914 -24.55 1.96 -0.88
CA LYS A 914 -23.70 2.96 -0.23
C LYS A 914 -24.33 3.49 1.02
N ILE A 915 -23.54 3.54 2.09
CA ILE A 915 -23.98 4.02 3.40
C ILE A 915 -23.09 5.16 3.84
N TYR A 916 -23.69 6.27 4.26
CA TYR A 916 -22.98 7.30 5.00
C TYR A 916 -23.14 7.05 6.50
N GLU A 917 -22.04 7.06 7.25
CA GLU A 917 -22.01 6.83 8.70
C GLU A 917 -21.60 8.13 9.42
N LEU A 918 -22.36 8.49 10.47
CA LEU A 918 -22.05 9.64 11.30
C LEU A 918 -22.42 9.46 12.79
N ASP A 919 -21.48 9.76 13.67
CA ASP A 919 -21.66 9.68 15.13
C ASP A 919 -22.01 11.02 15.80
N ASP A 920 -21.55 12.14 15.23
CA ASP A 920 -21.63 13.47 15.86
C ASP A 920 -22.31 14.50 14.96
N TYR A 921 -22.93 15.49 15.60
CA TYR A 921 -23.50 16.65 14.91
C TYR A 921 -22.39 17.60 14.42
N LEU A 922 -22.16 17.64 13.11
CA LEU A 922 -21.08 18.43 12.52
C LEU A 922 -21.38 19.94 12.32
N PRO A 923 -22.63 20.37 12.04
CA PRO A 923 -22.93 21.80 11.94
C PRO A 923 -22.78 22.53 13.26
N ASN A 924 -22.38 23.80 13.22
CA ASN A 924 -22.36 24.69 14.39
C ASN A 924 -21.61 24.10 15.61
N LEU A 925 -20.46 23.44 15.37
CA LEU A 925 -19.61 22.94 16.45
C LEU A 925 -19.35 24.03 17.50
N PRO A 926 -19.35 23.68 18.81
CA PRO A 926 -19.07 24.61 19.88
C PRO A 926 -17.81 25.43 19.62
N ILE A 927 -17.78 26.71 20.01
CA ILE A 927 -16.67 27.64 19.73
C ILE A 927 -15.32 27.07 20.18
N LYS A 928 -15.31 26.29 21.27
CA LYS A 928 -14.11 25.68 21.87
C LYS A 928 -13.80 24.27 21.34
N SER A 929 -14.56 23.75 20.37
CA SER A 929 -14.28 22.46 19.74
C SER A 929 -13.10 22.57 18.78
N ILE A 930 -12.07 21.75 18.97
CA ILE A 930 -10.86 21.72 18.14
C ILE A 930 -11.19 21.32 16.68
N HIS A 931 -12.26 20.54 16.47
CA HIS A 931 -12.69 20.13 15.13
C HIS A 931 -13.26 21.30 14.28
N ARG A 932 -13.59 22.44 14.89
CA ARG A 932 -14.16 23.59 14.17
C ARG A 932 -13.19 24.23 13.17
N LEU A 933 -11.88 24.18 13.43
CA LEU A 933 -10.85 24.80 12.57
C LEU A 933 -10.71 24.09 11.22
N HIS A 934 -10.99 22.79 11.18
CA HIS A 934 -10.81 21.92 10.01
C HIS A 934 -12.11 21.65 9.24
N MET A 935 -13.25 22.20 9.70
CA MET A 935 -14.54 21.99 9.05
C MET A 935 -14.76 22.97 7.89
N PRO A 936 -15.33 22.52 6.77
CA PRO A 936 -15.79 23.40 5.70
C PRO A 936 -16.73 24.49 6.24
N LYS A 937 -16.55 25.73 5.77
CA LYS A 937 -17.40 26.87 6.16
C LYS A 937 -18.89 26.65 5.86
N ASP A 938 -19.21 25.76 4.91
CA ASP A 938 -20.58 25.37 4.52
C ASP A 938 -20.78 23.84 4.65
N ILE A 939 -20.58 23.34 5.87
CA ILE A 939 -20.71 21.90 6.19
C ILE A 939 -22.09 21.33 5.87
N VAL A 940 -23.17 22.10 6.00
CA VAL A 940 -24.53 21.63 5.70
C VAL A 940 -24.70 21.36 4.21
N ARG A 941 -24.21 22.26 3.34
CA ARG A 941 -24.23 22.04 1.89
C ARG A 941 -23.36 20.86 1.48
N THR A 942 -22.20 20.72 2.11
CA THR A 942 -21.27 19.60 1.90
C THR A 942 -21.94 18.27 2.25
N LEU A 943 -22.54 18.17 3.44
CA LEU A 943 -23.28 16.99 3.87
C LEU A 943 -24.47 16.69 2.95
N ARG A 944 -25.22 17.70 2.51
CA ARG A 944 -26.31 17.48 1.54
C ARG A 944 -25.82 16.86 0.23
N ARG A 945 -24.65 17.28 -0.28
CA ARG A 945 -24.05 16.66 -1.47
C ARG A 945 -23.62 15.22 -1.20
N ALA A 946 -22.90 15.00 -0.09
CA ALA A 946 -22.45 13.66 0.32
C ALA A 946 -23.64 12.69 0.46
N LEU A 947 -24.67 13.10 1.18
CA LEU A 947 -25.89 12.31 1.39
C LEU A 947 -26.65 12.07 0.07
N GLY A 948 -26.56 13.00 -0.88
CA GLY A 948 -27.11 12.80 -2.23
C GLY A 948 -26.40 11.73 -3.06
N TYR A 949 -25.26 11.20 -2.60
CA TYR A 949 -24.50 10.14 -3.29
C TYR A 949 -24.62 8.75 -2.66
N VAL A 950 -25.36 8.60 -1.57
CA VAL A 950 -25.53 7.33 -0.85
C VAL A 950 -26.98 6.86 -0.87
N ASP A 951 -27.20 5.59 -0.56
CA ASP A 951 -28.52 4.98 -0.52
C ASP A 951 -29.15 5.02 0.87
N ARG A 952 -28.32 5.11 1.93
CA ARG A 952 -28.75 5.15 3.33
C ARG A 952 -27.84 6.03 4.18
N PHE A 953 -28.45 6.72 5.15
CA PHE A 953 -27.74 7.48 6.16
C PHE A 953 -27.91 6.82 7.53
N VAL A 954 -26.81 6.40 8.15
CA VAL A 954 -26.80 5.75 9.46
C VAL A 954 -26.22 6.71 10.49
N VAL A 955 -26.95 6.91 11.59
CA VAL A 955 -26.58 7.80 12.68
C VAL A 955 -26.62 7.09 14.03
N SER A 956 -25.92 7.61 15.03
CA SER A 956 -25.79 6.97 16.35
C SER A 956 -26.97 7.22 17.30
N THR A 957 -27.76 8.28 17.09
CA THR A 957 -28.82 8.67 18.02
C THR A 957 -30.07 9.24 17.34
N GLN A 958 -31.21 9.12 18.01
CA GLN A 958 -32.48 9.69 17.54
C GLN A 958 -32.45 11.22 17.40
N PRO A 959 -31.86 12.00 18.34
CA PRO A 959 -31.73 13.45 18.16
C PRO A 959 -30.87 13.82 16.94
N LEU A 960 -29.84 13.02 16.61
CA LEU A 960 -29.03 13.25 15.40
C LEU A 960 -29.85 13.01 14.13
N ALA A 961 -30.68 11.96 14.10
CA ALA A 961 -31.62 11.72 13.00
C ALA A 961 -32.62 12.88 12.82
N GLU A 962 -33.16 13.40 13.92
CA GLU A 962 -34.06 14.57 13.90
C GLU A 962 -33.36 15.83 13.39
N ALA A 963 -32.10 16.06 13.82
CA ALA A 963 -31.32 17.23 13.41
C ALA A 963 -31.01 17.24 11.91
N TYR A 964 -30.92 16.07 11.29
CA TYR A 964 -30.71 15.90 9.85
C TYR A 964 -31.97 15.51 9.08
N ALA A 965 -33.15 15.61 9.72
CA ALA A 965 -34.42 15.33 9.05
C ALA A 965 -34.56 16.22 7.79
N GLY A 966 -34.89 15.59 6.66
CA GLY A 966 -35.02 16.26 5.37
C GLY A 966 -33.72 16.42 4.57
N LEU A 967 -32.57 15.91 5.04
CA LEU A 967 -31.36 15.80 4.23
C LEU A 967 -31.21 14.46 3.49
N HIS A 968 -31.89 13.41 3.95
CA HIS A 968 -31.91 12.09 3.33
C HIS A 968 -33.22 11.37 3.65
N ASP A 969 -33.70 10.53 2.74
CA ASP A 969 -35.01 9.86 2.87
C ASP A 969 -34.96 8.59 3.74
N ASP A 970 -33.83 7.86 3.73
CA ASP A 970 -33.60 6.69 4.57
C ASP A 970 -32.56 7.00 5.67
N ILE A 971 -33.01 7.48 6.82
CA ILE A 971 -32.18 7.70 8.01
C ILE A 971 -32.42 6.59 9.03
N ARG A 972 -31.37 5.85 9.40
CA ARG A 972 -31.42 4.76 10.40
C ARG A 972 -30.63 5.13 11.64
N VAL A 973 -31.26 4.94 12.79
CA VAL A 973 -30.60 5.08 14.09
C VAL A 973 -30.10 3.71 14.53
N ILE A 974 -28.80 3.58 14.75
CA ILE A 974 -28.19 2.42 15.39
C ILE A 974 -27.30 2.94 16.50
N GLU A 975 -27.58 2.62 17.75
CA GLU A 975 -26.82 3.21 18.85
C GLU A 975 -25.51 2.44 19.09
N ASN A 976 -24.57 3.10 19.75
CA ASN A 976 -23.27 2.52 20.06
C ASN A 976 -23.42 1.30 20.99
N ARG A 977 -22.53 0.32 20.79
CA ARG A 977 -22.48 -0.93 21.55
C ARG A 977 -21.02 -1.24 21.86
N LEU A 978 -20.78 -1.92 22.98
CA LEU A 978 -19.43 -2.25 23.42
C LEU A 978 -18.98 -3.62 22.88
N PRO A 979 -17.76 -3.74 22.32
CA PRO A 979 -17.20 -5.03 21.96
C PRO A 979 -16.95 -5.90 23.20
N ALA A 980 -17.56 -7.08 23.25
CA ALA A 980 -17.47 -7.98 24.41
C ALA A 980 -16.03 -8.37 24.73
N SER A 981 -15.24 -8.71 23.71
CA SER A 981 -13.82 -9.08 23.83
C SER A 981 -12.94 -8.01 24.49
N TRP A 982 -13.38 -6.75 24.54
CA TRP A 982 -12.65 -5.65 25.18
C TRP A 982 -13.12 -5.33 26.58
N TRP A 983 -14.42 -5.41 26.81
CA TRP A 983 -15.06 -4.86 28.01
C TRP A 983 -15.47 -5.94 29.01
N GLU A 984 -15.64 -7.19 28.57
CA GLU A 984 -15.85 -8.29 29.49
C GLU A 984 -14.64 -8.50 30.40
N GLY A 985 -14.91 -8.79 31.67
CA GLY A 985 -13.88 -8.95 32.70
C GLY A 985 -13.22 -7.65 33.15
N LYS A 986 -13.52 -6.49 32.54
CA LYS A 986 -13.12 -5.19 33.09
C LYS A 986 -13.92 -4.93 34.34
N GLN A 987 -13.21 -4.70 35.43
CA GLN A 987 -13.79 -4.42 36.73
C GLN A 987 -12.80 -3.61 37.54
N SER A 988 -13.32 -2.61 38.22
CA SER A 988 -12.55 -1.79 39.13
C SER A 988 -12.55 -2.34 40.54
N GLU A 989 -11.42 -2.16 41.21
CA GLU A 989 -11.34 -2.33 42.65
C GLU A 989 -12.08 -1.18 43.34
N ARG A 990 -12.69 -1.47 44.49
CA ARG A 990 -13.48 -0.51 45.25
C ARG A 990 -12.68 -0.05 46.46
N ARG A 991 -12.74 1.25 46.80
CA ARG A 991 -12.17 1.82 48.04
C ARG A 991 -10.65 1.62 48.19
N VAL A 992 -9.92 1.79 47.09
CA VAL A 992 -8.45 1.67 47.10
C VAL A 992 -7.75 2.94 47.59
N GLY A 993 -8.43 4.09 47.53
CA GLY A 993 -7.91 5.40 47.96
C GLY A 993 -8.04 5.65 49.46
N LEU A 994 -7.33 6.66 49.97
CA LEU A 994 -7.50 7.13 51.35
C LEU A 994 -8.81 7.91 51.51
N LYS A 995 -9.26 8.57 50.44
CA LYS A 995 -10.59 9.17 50.30
C LYS A 995 -11.33 8.50 49.13
N PRO A 996 -12.67 8.65 49.04
CA PRO A 996 -13.42 8.18 47.88
C PRO A 996 -12.83 8.75 46.58
N ARG A 997 -12.60 7.87 45.61
CA ARG A 997 -12.01 8.24 44.32
C ARG A 997 -13.10 8.66 43.36
N VAL A 998 -13.12 9.94 43.00
CA VAL A 998 -14.12 10.52 42.08
C VAL A 998 -13.41 10.94 40.81
N GLY A 999 -13.91 10.50 39.66
CA GLY A 999 -13.16 10.67 38.42
C GLY A 999 -13.95 11.03 37.18
N TRP A 1000 -13.20 11.47 36.18
CA TRP A 1000 -13.68 11.83 34.86
C TRP A 1000 -12.70 11.34 33.79
N ALA A 1001 -13.22 10.93 32.65
CA ALA A 1001 -12.45 10.46 31.51
C ALA A 1001 -12.98 11.06 30.21
N GLY A 1002 -12.08 11.59 29.37
CA GLY A 1002 -12.43 12.16 28.08
C GLY A 1002 -11.29 12.90 27.40
N GLY A 1003 -11.45 13.15 26.09
CA GLY A 1003 -10.47 13.86 25.26
C GLY A 1003 -10.59 15.37 25.27
N VAL A 1004 -9.65 16.05 24.61
CA VAL A 1004 -9.49 17.52 24.56
C VAL A 1004 -10.72 18.31 24.09
N GLY A 1005 -11.64 17.68 23.35
CA GLY A 1005 -12.90 18.28 22.88
C GLY A 1005 -13.90 18.62 24.00
N HIS A 1006 -13.66 18.19 25.25
CA HIS A 1006 -14.56 18.37 26.39
C HIS A 1006 -14.18 19.52 27.34
N THR A 1007 -13.30 20.42 26.92
CA THR A 1007 -12.85 21.52 27.80
C THR A 1007 -14.04 22.29 28.39
N GLY A 1008 -15.03 22.69 27.58
CA GLY A 1008 -16.24 23.40 28.06
C GLY A 1008 -17.06 22.60 29.08
N ASP A 1009 -17.23 21.29 28.84
CA ASP A 1009 -17.96 20.39 29.73
C ASP A 1009 -17.30 20.31 31.12
N LEU A 1010 -15.96 20.33 31.21
CA LEU A 1010 -15.23 20.36 32.48
C LEU A 1010 -15.26 21.72 33.18
N GLU A 1011 -15.38 22.83 32.43
CA GLU A 1011 -15.52 24.14 33.07
C GLU A 1011 -16.81 24.25 33.88
N LEU A 1012 -17.85 23.51 33.50
CA LEU A 1012 -19.15 23.47 34.16
C LEU A 1012 -19.06 22.99 35.62
N ILE A 1013 -18.18 22.01 35.87
CA ILE A 1013 -17.96 21.44 37.20
C ILE A 1013 -16.65 21.92 37.85
N ALA A 1014 -15.99 22.93 37.28
CA ALA A 1014 -14.70 23.40 37.77
C ALA A 1014 -14.77 23.88 39.23
N ASP A 1015 -15.81 24.61 39.62
CA ASP A 1015 -15.97 25.07 40.99
C ASP A 1015 -16.41 23.94 41.94
N VAL A 1016 -17.15 22.94 41.44
CA VAL A 1016 -17.49 21.72 42.19
C VAL A 1016 -16.23 20.94 42.57
N ILE A 1017 -15.30 20.81 41.61
CA ILE A 1017 -14.00 20.15 41.83
C ILE A 1017 -13.20 20.85 42.94
N LYS A 1018 -13.16 22.19 42.91
CA LYS A 1018 -12.47 22.99 43.93
C LYS A 1018 -13.10 22.85 45.31
N GLU A 1019 -14.43 22.91 45.39
CA GLU A 1019 -15.18 22.78 46.64
C GLU A 1019 -14.92 21.44 47.34
N LEU A 1020 -14.85 20.36 46.57
CA LEU A 1020 -14.74 19.00 47.12
C LEU A 1020 -13.30 18.46 47.13
N ALA A 1021 -12.30 19.28 46.80
CA ALA A 1021 -10.89 18.84 46.71
C ALA A 1021 -10.35 18.24 48.01
N ASP A 1022 -10.86 18.66 49.16
CA ASP A 1022 -10.48 18.13 50.48
C ASP A 1022 -11.35 16.92 50.91
N GLU A 1023 -12.43 16.60 50.20
CA GLU A 1023 -13.36 15.51 50.53
C GLU A 1023 -13.10 14.23 49.70
N VAL A 1024 -12.53 14.35 48.49
CA VAL A 1024 -12.35 13.23 47.55
C VAL A 1024 -10.96 13.21 46.91
N GLU A 1025 -10.57 12.08 46.34
CA GLU A 1025 -9.41 11.96 45.44
C GLU A 1025 -9.88 12.13 43.99
N TRP A 1026 -9.55 13.27 43.37
CA TRP A 1026 -9.89 13.52 41.96
C TRP A 1026 -8.97 12.75 41.02
N VAL A 1027 -9.55 11.87 40.19
CA VAL A 1027 -8.81 11.04 39.23
C VAL A 1027 -9.25 11.37 37.80
N PHE A 1028 -8.31 11.81 36.96
CA PHE A 1028 -8.60 12.24 35.59
C PHE A 1028 -7.93 11.34 34.55
N PHE A 1029 -8.58 11.12 33.43
CA PHE A 1029 -8.03 10.36 32.31
C PHE A 1029 -8.26 11.05 30.96
N GLY A 1030 -7.18 11.19 30.18
CA GLY A 1030 -7.17 11.78 28.84
C GLY A 1030 -6.71 13.24 28.87
N MET A 1031 -7.54 14.14 29.40
CA MET A 1031 -7.21 15.56 29.49
C MET A 1031 -7.55 16.17 30.87
N CYS A 1032 -6.80 17.17 31.30
CA CYS A 1032 -7.10 17.96 32.49
C CYS A 1032 -6.78 19.44 32.23
N PRO A 1033 -7.72 20.39 32.37
CA PRO A 1033 -7.42 21.81 32.22
C PRO A 1033 -6.39 22.26 33.27
N ASP A 1034 -5.44 23.12 32.89
CA ASP A 1034 -4.38 23.61 33.79
C ASP A 1034 -4.92 24.20 35.10
N LYS A 1035 -6.07 24.89 35.01
CA LYS A 1035 -6.75 25.50 36.16
C LYS A 1035 -7.30 24.48 37.18
N LEU A 1036 -7.48 23.23 36.77
CA LEU A 1036 -7.96 22.13 37.62
C LEU A 1036 -6.83 21.25 38.13
N ARG A 1037 -5.69 21.22 37.43
CA ARG A 1037 -4.53 20.38 37.78
C ARG A 1037 -4.11 20.45 39.26
N PRO A 1038 -4.10 21.61 39.95
CA PRO A 1038 -3.75 21.68 41.37
C PRO A 1038 -4.67 20.91 42.32
N TYR A 1039 -5.89 20.59 41.89
CA TYR A 1039 -6.90 19.87 42.68
C TYR A 1039 -6.98 18.38 42.33
N VAL A 1040 -6.28 17.94 41.28
CA VAL A 1040 -6.32 16.56 40.80
C VAL A 1040 -5.30 15.71 41.55
N HIS A 1041 -5.77 14.63 42.18
CA HIS A 1041 -4.92 13.68 42.90
C HIS A 1041 -4.13 12.79 41.94
N GLU A 1042 -4.79 12.29 40.90
CA GLU A 1042 -4.21 11.35 39.95
C GLU A 1042 -4.64 11.68 38.52
N PHE A 1043 -3.71 11.54 37.56
CA PHE A 1043 -3.97 11.84 36.16
C PHE A 1043 -3.30 10.82 35.26
N HIS A 1044 -4.08 10.27 34.35
CA HIS A 1044 -3.63 9.40 33.28
C HIS A 1044 -3.71 10.17 31.95
N GLY A 1045 -2.62 10.15 31.17
CA GLY A 1045 -2.59 10.71 29.82
C GLY A 1045 -3.48 9.95 28.83
N GLY A 1046 -3.52 10.40 27.58
CA GLY A 1046 -4.12 9.62 26.50
C GLY A 1046 -3.33 8.32 26.29
N VAL A 1047 -4.02 7.20 26.07
CA VAL A 1047 -3.39 5.90 25.81
C VAL A 1047 -3.86 5.34 24.47
N SER A 1048 -3.11 4.37 23.94
CA SER A 1048 -3.55 3.65 22.75
C SER A 1048 -4.93 3.03 22.96
N ILE A 1049 -5.75 3.04 21.91
CA ILE A 1049 -7.14 2.59 22.00
C ILE A 1049 -7.26 1.15 22.55
N HIS A 1050 -6.27 0.28 22.32
CA HIS A 1050 -6.22 -1.09 22.85
C HIS A 1050 -6.01 -1.18 24.36
N GLN A 1051 -5.34 -0.19 24.97
CA GLN A 1051 -5.11 -0.14 26.42
C GLN A 1051 -6.25 0.57 27.16
N TYR A 1052 -7.05 1.34 26.43
CA TYR A 1052 -8.07 2.22 26.97
C TYR A 1052 -9.04 1.54 27.97
N PRO A 1053 -9.66 0.36 27.68
CA PRO A 1053 -10.56 -0.27 28.64
C PRO A 1053 -9.87 -0.68 29.94
N SER A 1054 -8.62 -1.14 29.85
CA SER A 1054 -7.83 -1.57 31.02
C SER A 1054 -7.43 -0.39 31.89
N VAL A 1055 -6.98 0.72 31.28
CA VAL A 1055 -6.59 1.93 32.01
C VAL A 1055 -7.81 2.60 32.64
N LEU A 1056 -8.93 2.64 31.92
CA LEU A 1056 -10.19 3.15 32.47
C LEU A 1056 -10.62 2.35 33.71
N ALA A 1057 -10.56 1.02 33.65
CA ALA A 1057 -10.88 0.16 34.78
C ALA A 1057 -9.89 0.32 35.95
N SER A 1058 -8.59 0.52 35.67
CA SER A 1058 -7.57 0.68 36.72
C SER A 1058 -7.64 2.01 37.47
N MET A 1059 -8.44 2.98 37.01
CA MET A 1059 -8.69 4.21 37.76
C MET A 1059 -9.34 3.94 39.13
N ASN A 1060 -10.00 2.78 39.28
CA ASN A 1060 -10.60 2.32 40.55
C ASN A 1060 -11.51 3.39 41.19
N LEU A 1061 -12.41 3.97 40.37
CA LEU A 1061 -13.31 5.02 40.82
C LEU A 1061 -14.42 4.47 41.71
N ASP A 1062 -14.63 5.12 42.84
CA ASP A 1062 -15.82 4.93 43.67
C ASP A 1062 -17.03 5.70 43.12
N LEU A 1063 -16.79 6.69 42.23
CA LEU A 1063 -17.80 7.48 41.53
C LEU A 1063 -17.24 8.10 40.24
N ALA A 1064 -17.96 7.97 39.14
CA ALA A 1064 -17.63 8.64 37.88
C ALA A 1064 -18.59 9.80 37.57
N LEU A 1065 -18.06 10.87 36.99
CA LEU A 1065 -18.85 12.03 36.56
C LEU A 1065 -18.91 12.11 35.04
N ALA A 1066 -20.08 12.40 34.48
CA ALA A 1066 -20.30 12.64 33.06
C ALA A 1066 -20.97 14.00 32.81
N PRO A 1067 -20.24 15.13 32.96
CA PRO A 1067 -20.77 16.46 32.70
C PRO A 1067 -20.88 16.71 31.19
N LEU A 1068 -21.95 17.39 30.77
CA LEU A 1068 -22.14 17.94 29.43
C LEU A 1068 -22.86 19.28 29.49
N GLU A 1069 -22.38 20.26 28.73
CA GLU A 1069 -23.11 21.52 28.50
C GLU A 1069 -24.44 21.29 27.77
N GLN A 1070 -25.46 22.10 28.04
CA GLN A 1070 -26.72 22.04 27.30
C GLN A 1070 -26.59 22.81 25.97
N ASN A 1071 -26.35 22.09 24.89
CA ASN A 1071 -26.34 22.62 23.53
C ASN A 1071 -26.74 21.52 22.53
N LEU A 1072 -27.12 21.88 21.31
CA LEU A 1072 -27.60 20.93 20.31
C LEU A 1072 -26.56 19.84 19.97
N PHE A 1073 -25.27 20.20 19.95
CA PHE A 1073 -24.18 19.24 19.72
C PHE A 1073 -24.18 18.13 20.78
N ASN A 1074 -24.22 18.51 22.06
CA ASN A 1074 -24.25 17.56 23.18
C ASN A 1074 -25.58 16.80 23.28
N GLU A 1075 -26.71 17.40 22.89
CA GLU A 1075 -27.99 16.70 22.82
C GLU A 1075 -28.01 15.57 21.78
N CYS A 1076 -27.19 15.69 20.73
CA CYS A 1076 -27.04 14.69 19.68
C CYS A 1076 -25.99 13.61 19.97
N LYS A 1077 -25.14 13.79 20.99
CA LYS A 1077 -24.10 12.82 21.37
C LYS A 1077 -24.71 11.48 21.78
N SER A 1078 -23.93 10.40 21.65
CA SER A 1078 -24.28 9.08 22.17
C SER A 1078 -24.07 8.98 23.70
N ASN A 1079 -24.66 7.94 24.30
CA ASN A 1079 -24.47 7.58 25.70
C ASN A 1079 -23.20 6.75 25.96
N LEU A 1080 -22.27 6.67 25.00
CA LEU A 1080 -21.11 5.77 25.03
C LEU A 1080 -20.30 5.87 26.33
N ARG A 1081 -20.08 7.09 26.84
CA ARG A 1081 -19.36 7.32 28.10
C ARG A 1081 -19.98 6.61 29.30
N LEU A 1082 -21.32 6.55 29.36
CA LEU A 1082 -22.04 5.84 30.42
C LEU A 1082 -21.88 4.32 30.29
N LEU A 1083 -21.81 3.81 29.06
CA LEU A 1083 -21.57 2.39 28.80
C LEU A 1083 -20.17 1.98 29.27
N GLU A 1084 -19.16 2.76 28.92
CA GLU A 1084 -17.75 2.52 29.32
C GLU A 1084 -17.59 2.52 30.84
N TYR A 1085 -18.17 3.50 31.53
CA TYR A 1085 -18.18 3.55 33.00
C TYR A 1085 -18.96 2.38 33.62
N GLY A 1086 -20.10 2.05 33.04
CA GLY A 1086 -20.91 0.91 33.47
C GLY A 1086 -20.16 -0.41 33.35
N ALA A 1087 -19.45 -0.65 32.25
CA ALA A 1087 -18.67 -1.87 32.07
C ALA A 1087 -17.59 -2.04 33.17
N CYS A 1088 -16.95 -0.95 33.61
CA CYS A 1088 -16.00 -0.94 34.73
C CYS A 1088 -16.65 -1.14 36.10
N GLY A 1089 -17.98 -0.96 36.22
CA GLY A 1089 -18.71 -1.04 37.49
C GLY A 1089 -18.74 0.26 38.29
N PHE A 1090 -18.52 1.41 37.64
CA PHE A 1090 -18.59 2.71 38.29
C PHE A 1090 -20.05 3.17 38.46
N PRO A 1091 -20.46 3.64 39.65
CA PRO A 1091 -21.67 4.46 39.74
C PRO A 1091 -21.43 5.80 39.05
N VAL A 1092 -22.48 6.36 38.43
CA VAL A 1092 -22.35 7.56 37.58
C VAL A 1092 -23.34 8.65 37.98
N ILE A 1093 -22.82 9.87 38.13
CA ILE A 1093 -23.62 11.11 38.09
C ILE A 1093 -23.38 11.79 36.74
N ALA A 1094 -24.46 12.10 36.02
CA ALA A 1094 -24.39 12.70 34.70
C ALA A 1094 -25.26 13.96 34.60
N SER A 1095 -24.91 14.86 33.68
CA SER A 1095 -25.77 16.01 33.37
C SER A 1095 -27.13 15.55 32.85
N ASP A 1096 -28.20 16.24 33.25
CA ASP A 1096 -29.56 16.05 32.73
C ASP A 1096 -29.71 16.64 31.31
N VAL A 1097 -28.98 16.07 30.35
CA VAL A 1097 -28.98 16.39 28.92
C VAL A 1097 -29.66 15.25 28.16
N ARG A 1098 -30.27 15.56 27.00
CA ARG A 1098 -31.10 14.62 26.22
C ARG A 1098 -30.40 13.28 25.93
N CYS A 1099 -29.11 13.28 25.62
CA CYS A 1099 -28.32 12.07 25.32
C CYS A 1099 -28.13 11.10 26.50
N TYR A 1100 -28.33 11.56 27.73
CA TYR A 1100 -28.24 10.72 28.95
C TYR A 1100 -29.61 10.38 29.55
N ARG A 1101 -30.70 10.90 28.98
CA ARG A 1101 -32.06 10.50 29.34
C ARG A 1101 -32.38 9.17 28.66
N GLY A 1102 -32.23 8.08 29.39
CA GLY A 1102 -32.52 6.73 28.88
C GLY A 1102 -32.68 5.72 30.02
N ASP A 1103 -32.60 4.43 29.68
CA ASP A 1103 -32.86 3.32 30.61
C ASP A 1103 -31.63 2.89 31.43
N LEU A 1104 -30.51 3.62 31.33
CA LEU A 1104 -29.32 3.34 32.14
C LEU A 1104 -29.53 3.86 33.58
N PRO A 1105 -29.27 3.04 34.62
CA PRO A 1105 -29.48 3.43 36.02
C PRO A 1105 -28.37 4.39 36.50
N VAL A 1106 -28.42 5.65 36.08
CA VAL A 1106 -27.50 6.72 36.46
C VAL A 1106 -28.23 7.85 37.17
N MET A 1107 -27.53 8.63 38.02
CA MET A 1107 -28.13 9.81 38.65
C MET A 1107 -27.98 11.03 37.74
N LEU A 1108 -29.10 11.55 37.23
CA LEU A 1108 -29.12 12.78 36.43
C LEU A 1108 -29.27 14.02 37.31
N VAL A 1109 -28.40 15.01 37.10
CA VAL A 1109 -28.45 16.29 37.83
C VAL A 1109 -28.54 17.47 36.87
N LYS A 1110 -29.25 18.52 37.29
CA LYS A 1110 -29.23 19.78 36.56
C LYS A 1110 -27.85 20.40 36.67
N ASN A 1111 -27.41 21.10 35.63
CA ASN A 1111 -26.12 21.78 35.56
C ASN A 1111 -26.06 23.04 36.47
N ARG A 1112 -26.27 22.86 37.77
CA ARG A 1112 -26.14 23.87 38.82
C ARG A 1112 -25.17 23.33 39.86
N PHE A 1113 -24.25 24.19 40.31
CA PHE A 1113 -23.21 23.84 41.30
C PHE A 1113 -23.74 23.01 42.48
N ARG A 1114 -24.85 23.47 43.10
CA ARG A 1114 -25.44 22.81 44.26
C ARG A 1114 -25.94 21.39 43.97
N ASP A 1115 -26.57 21.16 42.83
CA ASP A 1115 -27.11 19.83 42.52
C ASP A 1115 -25.98 18.81 42.32
N TRP A 1116 -24.86 19.22 41.71
CA TRP A 1116 -23.65 18.40 41.59
C TRP A 1116 -23.02 18.09 42.95
N VAL A 1117 -22.81 19.12 43.79
CA VAL A 1117 -22.22 18.95 45.13
C VAL A 1117 -23.09 18.05 46.01
N ASP A 1118 -24.40 18.29 46.05
CA ASP A 1118 -25.35 17.51 46.86
C ASP A 1118 -25.38 16.04 46.40
N ALA A 1119 -25.35 15.79 45.07
CA ALA A 1119 -25.33 14.45 44.51
C ALA A 1119 -24.01 13.71 44.78
N ILE A 1120 -22.86 14.38 44.66
CA ILE A 1120 -21.56 13.77 44.96
C ILE A 1120 -21.47 13.44 46.45
N ARG A 1121 -21.82 14.39 47.34
CA ARG A 1121 -21.85 14.16 48.79
C ARG A 1121 -22.76 13.00 49.17
N ALA A 1122 -23.92 12.85 48.53
CA ALA A 1122 -24.81 11.72 48.78
C ALA A 1122 -24.16 10.36 48.47
N HIS A 1123 -23.39 10.26 47.38
CA HIS A 1123 -22.71 9.01 47.00
C HIS A 1123 -21.51 8.70 47.90
N ILE A 1124 -20.68 9.70 48.20
CA ILE A 1124 -19.46 9.47 48.99
C ILE A 1124 -19.76 9.20 50.48
N ASN A 1125 -20.94 9.61 50.97
CA ASN A 1125 -21.41 9.30 52.33
C ASN A 1125 -21.96 7.88 52.50
N ASP A 1126 -22.36 7.20 51.41
CA ASP A 1126 -22.82 5.81 51.41
C ASP A 1126 -22.20 5.03 50.23
N LEU A 1127 -20.93 4.65 50.39
CA LEU A 1127 -20.18 3.92 49.37
C LEU A 1127 -20.72 2.50 49.13
N ASP A 1128 -21.52 1.92 50.05
CA ASP A 1128 -22.17 0.63 49.81
C ASP A 1128 -23.32 0.80 48.83
N ALA A 1129 -24.13 1.85 48.98
CA ALA A 1129 -25.17 2.21 48.02
C ALA A 1129 -24.59 2.61 46.67
N ALA A 1130 -23.53 3.43 46.65
CA ALA A 1130 -22.82 3.77 45.41
C ALA A 1130 -22.29 2.51 44.72
N SER A 1131 -21.75 1.56 45.48
CA SER A 1131 -21.23 0.31 44.90
C SER A 1131 -22.31 -0.52 44.21
N ARG A 1132 -23.48 -0.67 44.85
CA ARG A 1132 -24.66 -1.34 44.28
C ARG A 1132 -25.14 -0.63 43.00
N ALA A 1133 -25.19 0.70 42.99
CA ALA A 1133 -25.57 1.45 41.81
C ALA A 1133 -24.60 1.20 40.62
N GLY A 1134 -23.30 1.08 40.90
CA GLY A 1134 -22.31 0.69 39.90
C GLY A 1134 -22.50 -0.75 39.37
N ASP A 1135 -22.83 -1.70 40.26
CA ASP A 1135 -23.13 -3.09 39.86
C ASP A 1135 -24.41 -3.17 39.02
N ASP A 1136 -25.45 -2.43 39.38
CA ASP A 1136 -26.71 -2.37 38.63
C ASP A 1136 -26.49 -1.81 37.21
N LEU A 1137 -25.70 -0.73 37.08
CA LEU A 1137 -25.33 -0.17 35.78
C LEU A 1137 -24.53 -1.18 34.95
N ARG A 1138 -23.54 -1.85 35.56
CA ARG A 1138 -22.74 -2.88 34.91
C ARG A 1138 -23.58 -4.02 34.37
N ASN A 1139 -24.51 -4.52 35.18
CA ASN A 1139 -25.41 -5.61 34.79
C ASN A 1139 -26.27 -5.22 33.59
N VAL A 1140 -26.79 -3.99 33.55
CA VAL A 1140 -27.56 -3.49 32.40
C VAL A 1140 -26.68 -3.36 31.16
N VAL A 1141 -25.46 -2.82 31.27
CA VAL A 1141 -24.54 -2.67 30.14
C VAL A 1141 -24.15 -4.03 29.56
N LEU A 1142 -23.66 -4.95 30.39
CA LEU A 1142 -23.19 -6.27 29.93
C LEU A 1142 -24.32 -7.13 29.37
N SER A 1143 -25.56 -6.95 29.82
CA SER A 1143 -26.69 -7.75 29.31
C SER A 1143 -27.37 -7.17 28.07
N LYS A 1144 -27.31 -5.85 27.84
CA LYS A 1144 -28.11 -5.19 26.79
C LYS A 1144 -27.32 -4.36 25.78
N TRP A 1145 -26.08 -3.97 26.10
CA TRP A 1145 -25.33 -2.99 25.30
C TRP A 1145 -24.06 -3.55 24.64
N MET A 1146 -23.90 -4.87 24.63
CA MET A 1146 -22.76 -5.55 23.99
C MET A 1146 -23.01 -5.80 22.50
N LEU A 1147 -21.94 -5.82 21.70
CA LEU A 1147 -21.93 -6.13 20.25
C LEU A 1147 -22.12 -7.64 19.99
N GLU A 1148 -23.20 -8.21 20.51
CA GLU A 1148 -23.49 -9.63 20.39
C GLU A 1148 -24.99 -9.88 20.19
N GLY A 1149 -25.34 -11.09 19.75
CA GLY A 1149 -26.73 -11.54 19.60
C GLY A 1149 -27.60 -10.59 18.78
N ALA A 1150 -28.74 -10.18 19.33
CA ALA A 1150 -29.70 -9.32 18.65
C ALA A 1150 -29.17 -7.91 18.31
N ASN A 1151 -28.23 -7.40 19.10
CA ASN A 1151 -27.61 -6.10 18.82
C ASN A 1151 -26.75 -6.18 17.55
N LEU A 1152 -25.97 -7.26 17.41
CA LEU A 1152 -25.12 -7.47 16.25
C LEU A 1152 -25.96 -7.66 14.96
N GLU A 1153 -27.08 -8.38 15.04
CA GLU A 1153 -28.03 -8.52 13.93
C GLU A 1153 -28.72 -7.18 13.58
N SER A 1154 -28.90 -6.28 14.55
CA SER A 1154 -29.43 -4.93 14.29
C SER A 1154 -28.43 -4.08 13.50
N TRP A 1155 -27.13 -4.17 13.83
CA TRP A 1155 -26.06 -3.56 13.05
C TRP A 1155 -26.02 -4.11 11.62
N ARG A 1156 -26.13 -5.43 11.45
CA ARG A 1156 -26.20 -6.07 10.14
C ARG A 1156 -27.35 -5.51 9.29
N LYS A 1157 -28.56 -5.41 9.86
CA LYS A 1157 -29.73 -4.83 9.17
C LYS A 1157 -29.56 -3.36 8.82
N ALA A 1158 -28.82 -2.60 9.63
CA ALA A 1158 -28.54 -1.20 9.31
C ALA A 1158 -27.60 -1.09 8.09
N TRP A 1159 -26.66 -2.03 7.95
CA TRP A 1159 -25.63 -2.00 6.91
C TRP A 1159 -25.97 -2.72 5.61
N LEU A 1160 -26.96 -3.62 5.61
CA LEU A 1160 -27.37 -4.33 4.42
C LEU A 1160 -28.67 -3.74 3.82
N PRO A 1161 -28.87 -3.84 2.49
CA PRO A 1161 -30.07 -3.36 1.79
C PRO A 1161 -31.39 -3.76 2.44
#